data_AF-A0A0F9RLP4-F1
#
_entry.id   AF-A0A0F9RLP4-F1
#
_cell.length_a   1.000
_cell.length_b   1.000
_cell.length_c   1.000
_cell.angle_alpha   90.00
_cell.angle_beta   90.00
_cell.angle_gamma   90.00
#
_symmetry.space_group_name_H-M   'P 1'
#
loop_
_entity.id
_entity.type
_entity.pdbx_description
1 polymer ?
#
loop_
_entity_poly.entity_id
_entity_poly.type
_entity_poly.pdbx_seq_one_letter_code
_entity_poly.pdbx_strand_id
1 'polypeptide(L)'
;MSLYGSFKYGTDVKYGVGVTTGNLLWSFIVLWDGVWWSPNEAYRRMTNLTVKRGRQNMLAAGGGGLESFGVGEVVGIFDNEDGRFDPFNIDSPLYPNVSPGKFVRIAVRDDSTGTDYGVMRGIIADIQPIRQGTKDTVRIVVRDGLQWLKDKVVNLGLQQNVFKDTIFLILTAKADWPDEWPRGFGVDAANHIYYWAWNQGGYEAMDEWNRAEWAVTFHSRGGNLLWFPRTYSQINTYNISQDELLTDIGRSLPWENVRTTVKTLASPMILDTINDILWQLQTVPAILDGATFFIEPIFKWQEWRPAGFNITFGFTVNAQADGGGADLSGDCVLVNDSDIGDGARLWLTNNSGTDGFITDFRATGDAIYAPSEDIRVVEDAAAQAEFGSRTLVNTSRWVADTEYAQTLSAWLLDNLKAPNTFPVIQMEDRLLNQFGPDLYDKIILRVPKLKLRKVFRVGNIEHQWLSENGQGVKTTMQLESYLIEDIETRDEIHNGCLLSHTGAQSIPNDTNTDIDFAQELFDRGGYHTGAGGDIVIPLGLEGYYRILISVRWEANATGQRIILLRRSGTTLASATQVPPVSVPPVAIDLTQHLEITLYVAAADSLSVSVYQNSGGALDIEHEDTPYTPLFGAQFLGA
;
A
#
# COMPACT_ATOMS: atom_id res chain seq x y z
N MET A 1 -25.37 -10.75 -44.60
CA MET A 1 -25.17 -10.05 -43.31
C MET A 1 -26.48 -10.14 -42.54
N SER A 2 -26.47 -10.78 -41.37
CA SER A 2 -27.61 -10.83 -40.46
C SER A 2 -27.84 -9.46 -39.81
N LEU A 3 -29.08 -8.98 -39.78
CA LEU A 3 -29.46 -7.68 -39.22
C LEU A 3 -29.72 -7.80 -37.71
N TYR A 4 -29.21 -6.85 -36.92
CA TYR A 4 -29.52 -6.73 -35.50
C TYR A 4 -31.05 -6.70 -35.28
N GLY A 5 -31.57 -7.50 -34.35
CA GLY A 5 -33.01 -7.62 -34.07
C GLY A 5 -33.79 -8.61 -34.95
N SER A 6 -33.15 -9.26 -35.94
CA SER A 6 -33.77 -10.33 -36.74
C SER A 6 -33.66 -11.70 -36.07
N PHE A 7 -34.61 -12.61 -36.30
CA PHE A 7 -34.58 -13.97 -35.74
C PHE A 7 -33.46 -14.80 -36.37
N LYS A 8 -32.74 -15.57 -35.56
CA LYS A 8 -31.83 -16.63 -36.04
C LYS A 8 -32.66 -17.67 -36.78
N TYR A 9 -32.15 -18.15 -37.92
CA TYR A 9 -32.88 -19.10 -38.75
C TYR A 9 -33.13 -20.39 -37.95
N GLY A 10 -34.41 -20.70 -37.71
CA GLY A 10 -34.83 -21.89 -36.95
C GLY A 10 -34.84 -21.75 -35.43
N THR A 11 -34.73 -20.54 -34.86
CA THR A 11 -34.90 -20.32 -33.42
C THR A 11 -35.74 -19.08 -33.11
N ASP A 12 -36.40 -19.05 -31.94
CA ASP A 12 -37.13 -17.87 -31.44
C ASP A 12 -36.19 -16.80 -30.84
N VAL A 13 -34.88 -16.92 -31.07
CA VAL A 13 -33.85 -16.02 -30.52
C VAL A 13 -33.45 -15.00 -31.57
N LYS A 14 -33.68 -13.71 -31.29
CA LYS A 14 -33.22 -12.61 -32.14
C LYS A 14 -31.71 -12.41 -32.02
N TYR A 15 -31.04 -12.13 -33.12
CA TYR A 15 -29.67 -11.64 -33.13
C TYR A 15 -29.59 -10.35 -32.29
N GLY A 16 -28.79 -10.37 -31.22
CA GLY A 16 -28.53 -9.18 -30.40
C GLY A 16 -29.55 -8.89 -29.28
N VAL A 17 -30.50 -9.79 -28.99
CA VAL A 17 -31.40 -9.68 -27.83
C VAL A 17 -30.88 -10.52 -26.67
N GLY A 18 -29.62 -10.26 -26.30
CA GLY A 18 -29.19 -10.37 -24.90
C GLY A 18 -29.57 -9.07 -24.20
N VAL A 19 -29.44 -9.02 -22.87
CA VAL A 19 -29.51 -7.78 -22.08
C VAL A 19 -28.84 -6.64 -22.87
N THR A 20 -29.49 -5.48 -22.99
CA THR A 20 -28.99 -4.31 -23.72
C THR A 20 -27.70 -3.78 -23.10
N THR A 21 -26.59 -4.49 -23.27
CA THR A 21 -25.26 -3.94 -23.09
C THR A 21 -25.00 -3.09 -24.33
N GLY A 22 -24.80 -1.79 -24.12
CA GLY A 22 -24.39 -0.88 -25.19
C GLY A 22 -23.17 -1.42 -25.93
N ASN A 23 -22.99 -1.01 -27.19
CA ASN A 23 -21.80 -1.40 -27.94
C ASN A 23 -20.55 -0.94 -27.18
N LEU A 24 -19.52 -1.77 -27.15
CA LEU A 24 -18.21 -1.39 -26.61
C LEU A 24 -17.48 -0.53 -27.64
N LEU A 25 -17.11 0.69 -27.27
CA LEU A 25 -16.34 1.58 -28.13
C LEU A 25 -14.90 1.65 -27.62
N TRP A 26 -13.99 1.00 -28.33
CA TRP A 26 -12.58 0.94 -27.95
C TRP A 26 -11.82 2.18 -28.40
N SER A 27 -10.90 2.63 -27.55
CA SER A 27 -9.96 3.72 -27.83
C SER A 27 -8.53 3.23 -27.70
N PHE A 28 -7.73 3.48 -28.73
CA PHE A 28 -6.28 3.33 -28.72
C PHE A 28 -5.68 4.63 -29.27
N ILE A 29 -5.19 5.48 -28.38
CA ILE A 29 -4.63 6.78 -28.74
C ILE A 29 -3.16 6.81 -28.42
N VAL A 30 -2.36 7.35 -29.35
CA VAL A 30 -0.90 7.37 -29.27
C VAL A 30 -0.41 8.81 -29.39
N LEU A 31 0.59 9.16 -28.59
CA LEU A 31 1.28 10.43 -28.69
C LEU A 31 2.42 10.32 -29.72
N TRP A 32 2.07 10.23 -31.01
CA TRP A 32 3.03 9.95 -32.09
C TRP A 32 4.12 11.02 -32.21
N ASP A 33 3.74 12.30 -32.24
CA ASP A 33 4.67 13.43 -32.41
C ASP A 33 5.26 13.94 -31.07
N GLY A 34 4.85 13.36 -29.94
CA GLY A 34 5.26 13.79 -28.61
C GLY A 34 4.47 15.00 -28.06
N VAL A 35 3.49 15.53 -28.81
CA VAL A 35 2.79 16.77 -28.47
C VAL A 35 1.27 16.58 -28.44
N TRP A 36 0.70 15.98 -29.48
CA TRP A 36 -0.74 15.83 -29.62
C TRP A 36 -1.16 14.36 -29.65
N TRP A 37 -2.16 14.04 -28.84
CA TRP A 37 -2.78 12.72 -28.89
C TRP A 37 -3.41 12.49 -30.25
N SER A 38 -3.08 11.33 -30.85
CA SER A 38 -3.65 10.93 -32.13
C SER A 38 -5.17 10.84 -32.05
N PRO A 39 -5.85 10.90 -33.20
CA PRO A 39 -7.17 10.30 -33.33
C PRO A 39 -7.15 8.84 -32.85
N ASN A 40 -8.33 8.32 -32.51
CA ASN A 40 -8.47 6.94 -32.07
C ASN A 40 -8.06 5.94 -33.17
N GLU A 41 -6.92 5.26 -32.96
CA GLU A 41 -6.38 4.25 -33.88
C GLU A 41 -7.12 2.91 -33.79
N ALA A 42 -7.92 2.68 -32.73
CA ALA A 42 -8.74 1.48 -32.65
C ALA A 42 -9.91 1.51 -33.66
N TYR A 43 -10.38 2.70 -34.06
CA TYR A 43 -11.53 2.84 -34.93
C TYR A 43 -11.29 2.19 -36.30
N ARG A 44 -12.02 1.09 -36.56
CA ARG A 44 -11.96 0.25 -37.78
C ARG A 44 -10.65 -0.50 -38.04
N ARG A 45 -9.62 -0.34 -37.22
CA ARG A 45 -8.31 -0.97 -37.48
C ARG A 45 -7.95 -2.05 -36.48
N MET A 46 -8.27 -1.87 -35.19
CA MET A 46 -7.93 -2.90 -34.21
C MET A 46 -8.80 -4.13 -34.41
N THR A 47 -8.18 -5.28 -34.64
CA THR A 47 -8.82 -6.58 -34.92
C THR A 47 -8.63 -7.58 -33.80
N ASN A 48 -7.68 -7.33 -32.89
CA ASN A 48 -7.46 -8.16 -31.72
C ASN A 48 -6.79 -7.34 -30.61
N LEU A 49 -7.08 -7.69 -29.36
CA LEU A 49 -6.49 -7.08 -28.18
C LEU A 49 -6.36 -8.12 -27.07
N THR A 50 -5.17 -8.20 -26.51
CA THR A 50 -4.91 -8.85 -25.22
C THR A 50 -4.28 -7.85 -24.28
N VAL A 51 -4.77 -7.79 -23.04
CA VAL A 51 -4.22 -6.95 -21.97
C VAL A 51 -3.93 -7.85 -20.78
N LYS A 52 -2.77 -7.67 -20.15
CA LYS A 52 -2.37 -8.37 -18.93
C LYS A 52 -1.72 -7.39 -17.97
N ARG A 53 -2.16 -7.36 -16.72
CA ARG A 53 -1.64 -6.48 -15.67
C ARG A 53 -1.64 -7.20 -14.33
N GLY A 54 -0.68 -6.89 -13.46
CA GLY A 54 -0.65 -7.45 -12.11
C GLY A 54 0.41 -8.52 -11.89
N ARG A 55 0.24 -9.31 -10.82
CA ARG A 55 1.06 -10.48 -10.45
C ARG A 55 0.22 -11.74 -10.45
N GLN A 56 0.83 -12.90 -10.69
CA GLN A 56 0.06 -14.14 -10.84
C GLN A 56 -0.27 -14.81 -9.50
N ASN A 57 0.57 -14.59 -8.50
CA ASN A 57 0.34 -15.06 -7.14
C ASN A 57 0.59 -13.91 -6.17
N MET A 58 0.01 -14.00 -4.97
CA MET A 58 0.34 -13.05 -3.90
C MET A 58 1.74 -13.32 -3.33
N LEU A 59 2.10 -14.59 -3.21
CA LEU A 59 3.35 -15.05 -2.61
C LEU A 59 4.31 -15.54 -3.70
N ALA A 60 5.56 -15.13 -3.61
CA ALA A 60 6.60 -15.58 -4.52
C ALA A 60 6.79 -17.10 -4.46
N ALA A 61 7.11 -17.70 -5.61
CA ALA A 61 7.49 -19.10 -5.67
C ALA A 61 8.69 -19.38 -4.74
N GLY A 62 8.69 -20.54 -4.09
CA GLY A 62 9.75 -20.93 -3.16
C GLY A 62 9.74 -20.19 -1.81
N GLY A 63 8.74 -19.34 -1.54
CA GLY A 63 8.56 -18.71 -0.24
C GLY A 63 9.32 -17.40 -0.03
N GLY A 64 9.89 -16.79 -1.07
CA GLY A 64 10.67 -15.55 -1.00
C GLY A 64 9.86 -14.26 -0.75
N GLY A 65 8.80 -14.31 0.06
CA GLY A 65 7.96 -13.15 0.38
C GLY A 65 6.81 -12.92 -0.62
N LEU A 66 6.48 -11.66 -0.88
CA LEU A 66 5.48 -11.25 -1.88
C LEU A 66 6.03 -11.43 -3.30
N GLU A 67 5.16 -11.85 -4.22
CA GLU A 67 5.46 -11.72 -5.65
C GLU A 67 5.32 -10.25 -6.05
N SER A 68 6.33 -9.69 -6.72
CA SER A 68 6.30 -8.32 -7.22
C SER A 68 5.28 -8.17 -8.35
N PHE A 69 4.71 -6.99 -8.50
CA PHE A 69 3.83 -6.70 -9.64
C PHE A 69 4.61 -6.73 -10.96
N GLY A 70 4.10 -7.51 -11.91
CA GLY A 70 4.69 -7.61 -13.25
C GLY A 70 4.45 -6.35 -14.08
N VAL A 71 5.31 -6.13 -15.08
CA VAL A 71 5.07 -5.13 -16.12
C VAL A 71 3.80 -5.51 -16.86
N GLY A 72 2.82 -4.61 -16.85
CA GLY A 72 1.62 -4.79 -17.66
C GLY A 72 1.96 -4.78 -19.14
N GLU A 73 1.25 -5.56 -19.93
CA GLU A 73 1.44 -5.68 -21.37
C GLU A 73 0.10 -5.63 -22.10
N VAL A 74 0.07 -4.87 -23.20
CA VAL A 74 -0.96 -4.96 -24.22
C VAL A 74 -0.35 -5.45 -25.51
N VAL A 75 -1.02 -6.40 -26.16
CA VAL A 75 -0.74 -6.79 -27.53
C VAL A 75 -1.98 -6.49 -28.38
N GLY A 76 -1.87 -5.50 -29.25
CA GLY A 76 -2.89 -5.15 -30.24
C GLY A 76 -2.49 -5.57 -31.64
N ILE A 77 -3.46 -6.07 -32.42
CA ILE A 77 -3.30 -6.33 -33.86
C ILE A 77 -4.17 -5.35 -34.62
N PHE A 78 -3.59 -4.61 -35.56
CA PHE A 78 -4.27 -3.58 -36.34
C PHE A 78 -4.20 -3.87 -37.83
N ASP A 79 -5.26 -3.56 -38.54
CA ASP A 79 -5.29 -3.47 -39.98
C ASP A 79 -4.34 -2.36 -40.49
N ASN A 80 -3.52 -2.72 -41.46
CA ASN A 80 -2.48 -1.87 -42.04
C ASN A 80 -2.45 -1.98 -43.57
N GLU A 81 -3.58 -2.27 -44.22
CA GLU A 81 -3.71 -2.37 -45.68
C GLU A 81 -3.27 -1.08 -46.43
N ASP A 82 -3.42 0.09 -45.80
CA ASP A 82 -3.01 1.38 -46.35
C ASP A 82 -1.58 1.80 -45.97
N GLY A 83 -0.83 0.94 -45.29
CA GLY A 83 0.54 1.22 -44.86
C GLY A 83 0.65 2.35 -43.83
N ARG A 84 -0.43 2.67 -43.09
CA ARG A 84 -0.45 3.74 -42.08
C ARG A 84 0.65 3.58 -41.01
N PHE A 85 0.91 2.35 -40.59
CA PHE A 85 1.91 2.01 -39.56
C PHE A 85 3.23 1.52 -40.15
N ASP A 86 3.49 1.76 -41.44
CA ASP A 86 4.79 1.48 -42.05
C ASP A 86 5.74 2.68 -41.81
N PRO A 87 6.87 2.50 -41.09
CA PRO A 87 7.82 3.58 -40.83
C PRO A 87 8.50 4.12 -42.10
N PHE A 88 8.42 3.39 -43.23
CA PHE A 88 8.99 3.81 -44.52
C PHE A 88 7.97 4.45 -45.46
N ASN A 89 6.68 4.47 -45.09
CA ASN A 89 5.64 5.07 -45.91
C ASN A 89 5.59 6.59 -45.70
N ILE A 90 6.27 7.34 -46.56
CA ILE A 90 6.32 8.81 -46.52
C ILE A 90 4.96 9.48 -46.74
N ASP A 91 4.00 8.77 -47.34
CA ASP A 91 2.64 9.27 -47.55
C ASP A 91 1.74 9.04 -46.33
N SER A 92 2.21 8.25 -45.36
CA SER A 92 1.47 8.04 -44.11
C SER A 92 1.44 9.33 -43.29
N PRO A 93 0.28 9.73 -42.74
CA PRO A 93 0.20 10.86 -41.81
C PRO A 93 0.94 10.60 -40.49
N LEU A 94 1.37 9.37 -40.23
CA LEU A 94 2.19 9.02 -39.07
C LEU A 94 3.70 9.12 -39.34
N TYR A 95 4.13 9.33 -40.59
CA TYR A 95 5.55 9.51 -40.90
C TYR A 95 6.07 10.86 -40.37
N PRO A 96 7.28 10.94 -39.76
CA PRO A 96 8.27 9.87 -39.50
C PRO A 96 8.15 9.26 -38.09
N ASN A 97 6.99 9.38 -37.46
CA ASN A 97 6.79 9.18 -36.03
C ASN A 97 6.46 7.73 -35.62
N VAL A 98 6.36 6.79 -36.56
CA VAL A 98 6.10 5.37 -36.27
C VAL A 98 7.36 4.72 -35.69
N SER A 99 7.48 4.70 -34.36
CA SER A 99 8.59 4.08 -33.64
C SER A 99 8.19 3.59 -32.25
N PRO A 100 8.99 2.73 -31.60
CA PRO A 100 8.91 2.51 -30.16
C PRO A 100 9.11 3.79 -29.34
N GLY A 101 8.75 3.74 -28.05
CA GLY A 101 8.91 4.83 -27.08
C GLY A 101 7.75 5.83 -27.02
N LYS A 102 6.68 5.64 -27.80
CA LYS A 102 5.53 6.56 -27.83
C LYS A 102 4.52 6.21 -26.73
N PHE A 103 3.99 7.23 -26.04
CA PHE A 103 2.96 7.02 -25.03
C PHE A 103 1.63 6.58 -25.65
N VAL A 104 0.93 5.68 -24.96
CA VAL A 104 -0.36 5.10 -25.40
C VAL A 104 -1.36 5.15 -24.25
N ARG A 105 -2.61 5.47 -24.57
CA ARG A 105 -3.76 5.28 -23.67
C ARG A 105 -4.77 4.37 -24.32
N ILE A 106 -5.23 3.38 -23.56
CA ILE A 106 -6.20 2.38 -24.00
C ILE A 106 -7.40 2.47 -23.08
N ALA A 107 -8.58 2.61 -23.65
CA ALA A 107 -9.83 2.72 -22.92
C ALA A 107 -10.96 2.00 -23.68
N VAL A 108 -12.02 1.70 -22.96
CA VAL A 108 -13.28 1.24 -23.51
C VAL A 108 -14.41 2.12 -22.99
N ARG A 109 -15.29 2.56 -23.88
CA ARG A 109 -16.49 3.31 -23.55
C ARG A 109 -17.70 2.41 -23.68
N ASP A 110 -18.60 2.53 -22.71
CA ASP A 110 -19.95 2.01 -22.82
C ASP A 110 -20.82 3.00 -23.58
N ASP A 111 -21.24 2.63 -24.79
CA ASP A 111 -22.11 3.47 -25.63
C ASP A 111 -23.47 3.79 -24.97
N SER A 112 -23.95 2.90 -24.08
CA SER A 112 -25.26 3.09 -23.44
C SER A 112 -25.24 4.15 -22.34
N THR A 113 -24.15 4.24 -21.57
CA THR A 113 -24.00 5.19 -20.45
C THR A 113 -23.09 6.36 -20.79
N GLY A 114 -22.27 6.24 -21.84
CA GLY A 114 -21.20 7.19 -22.17
C GLY A 114 -19.98 7.10 -21.24
N THR A 115 -19.93 6.12 -20.31
CA THR A 115 -18.86 6.01 -19.32
C THR A 115 -17.59 5.45 -19.95
N ASP A 116 -16.46 6.14 -19.73
CA ASP A 116 -15.13 5.71 -20.14
C ASP A 116 -14.44 4.91 -19.03
N TYR A 117 -13.91 3.74 -19.37
CA TYR A 117 -13.09 2.92 -18.50
C TYR A 117 -11.67 2.85 -19.07
N GLY A 118 -10.70 3.35 -18.31
CA GLY A 118 -9.29 3.13 -18.63
C GLY A 118 -8.97 1.64 -18.55
N VAL A 119 -8.24 1.11 -19.53
CA VAL A 119 -7.83 -0.28 -19.56
C VAL A 119 -6.35 -0.39 -19.21
N MET A 120 -5.52 0.43 -19.86
CA MET A 120 -4.10 0.54 -19.57
C MET A 120 -3.51 1.82 -20.18
N ARG A 121 -2.44 2.33 -19.57
CA ARG A 121 -1.54 3.31 -20.17
C ARG A 121 -0.11 2.79 -20.16
N GLY A 122 0.68 3.19 -21.14
CA GLY A 122 2.04 2.68 -21.31
C GLY A 122 2.79 3.33 -22.46
N ILE A 123 3.89 2.68 -22.85
CA ILE A 123 4.73 3.06 -24.00
C ILE A 123 4.77 1.93 -25.02
N ILE A 124 4.82 2.27 -26.31
CA ILE A 124 5.05 1.28 -27.38
C ILE A 124 6.44 0.69 -27.18
N ALA A 125 6.50 -0.58 -26.77
CA ALA A 125 7.75 -1.31 -26.64
C ALA A 125 8.22 -1.88 -27.99
N ASP A 126 7.28 -2.25 -28.84
CA ASP A 126 7.54 -2.89 -30.13
C ASP A 126 6.39 -2.62 -31.12
N ILE A 127 6.73 -2.39 -32.38
CA ILE A 127 5.78 -2.16 -33.48
C ILE A 127 6.31 -2.85 -34.74
N GLN A 128 5.56 -3.84 -35.23
CA GLN A 128 6.02 -4.72 -36.30
C GLN A 128 4.92 -4.89 -37.36
N PRO A 129 5.12 -4.37 -38.58
CA PRO A 129 4.29 -4.73 -39.73
C PRO A 129 4.40 -6.24 -40.00
N ILE A 130 3.27 -6.91 -40.13
CA ILE A 130 3.17 -8.35 -40.41
C ILE A 130 2.41 -8.53 -41.72
N ARG A 131 3.09 -9.11 -42.70
CA ARG A 131 2.51 -9.51 -43.99
C ARG A 131 2.21 -10.99 -43.99
N GLN A 132 0.92 -11.36 -44.05
CA GLN A 132 0.49 -12.75 -44.21
C GLN A 132 -0.47 -12.89 -45.40
N GLY A 133 0.09 -13.23 -46.57
CA GLY A 133 -0.69 -13.36 -47.80
C GLY A 133 -1.23 -12.00 -48.25
N THR A 134 -2.56 -11.85 -48.28
CA THR A 134 -3.24 -10.60 -48.65
C THR A 134 -3.59 -9.73 -47.45
N LYS A 135 -3.34 -10.18 -46.21
CA LYS A 135 -3.60 -9.39 -45.00
C LYS A 135 -2.32 -8.67 -44.58
N ASP A 136 -2.37 -7.35 -44.66
CA ASP A 136 -1.35 -6.45 -44.13
C ASP A 136 -1.82 -5.97 -42.76
N THR A 137 -1.18 -6.46 -41.69
CA THR A 137 -1.49 -6.05 -40.31
C THR A 137 -0.26 -5.48 -39.64
N VAL A 138 -0.42 -4.85 -38.48
CA VAL A 138 0.68 -4.47 -37.59
C VAL A 138 0.40 -5.00 -36.20
N ARG A 139 1.44 -5.55 -35.57
CA ARG A 139 1.43 -5.91 -34.15
C ARG A 139 2.06 -4.77 -33.36
N ILE A 140 1.33 -4.25 -32.39
CA ILE A 140 1.81 -3.21 -31.47
C ILE A 140 1.82 -3.79 -30.06
N VAL A 141 2.98 -3.75 -29.41
CA VAL A 141 3.15 -4.13 -28.00
C VAL A 141 3.32 -2.86 -27.18
N VAL A 142 2.48 -2.70 -26.16
CA VAL A 142 2.56 -1.61 -25.20
C VAL A 142 2.91 -2.19 -23.84
N ARG A 143 3.89 -1.60 -23.16
CA ARG A 143 4.23 -1.93 -21.78
C ARG A 143 3.89 -0.77 -20.86
N ASP A 144 3.40 -1.07 -19.66
CA ASP A 144 3.07 -0.02 -18.69
C ASP A 144 4.32 0.65 -18.11
N GLY A 145 4.11 1.63 -17.24
CA GLY A 145 5.18 2.40 -16.66
C GLY A 145 6.12 1.60 -15.74
N LEU A 146 5.77 0.39 -15.28
CA LEU A 146 6.73 -0.40 -14.51
C LEU A 146 7.95 -0.81 -15.37
N GLN A 147 7.80 -0.90 -16.70
CA GLN A 147 8.93 -1.10 -17.61
C GLN A 147 9.92 0.07 -17.51
N TRP A 148 9.42 1.31 -17.41
CA TRP A 148 10.26 2.50 -17.28
C TRP A 148 11.16 2.43 -16.04
N LEU A 149 10.60 2.03 -14.88
CA LEU A 149 11.39 1.87 -13.67
C LEU A 149 12.41 0.73 -13.76
N LYS A 150 12.12 -0.33 -14.54
CA LYS A 150 13.06 -1.44 -14.74
C LYS A 150 14.23 -1.07 -15.66
N ASP A 151 13.99 -0.20 -16.62
CA ASP A 151 15.02 0.24 -17.59
C ASP A 151 15.93 1.34 -17.03
N LYS A 152 15.56 1.92 -15.88
CA LYS A 152 16.28 3.02 -15.24
C LYS A 152 17.14 2.51 -14.09
N VAL A 153 18.39 2.95 -14.05
CA VAL A 153 19.27 2.79 -12.90
C VAL A 153 19.12 4.02 -12.03
N VAL A 154 18.89 3.84 -10.73
CA VAL A 154 18.78 4.93 -9.76
C VAL A 154 20.04 5.01 -8.90
N ASN A 155 20.45 6.24 -8.63
CA ASN A 155 21.42 6.59 -7.61
C ASN A 155 20.75 7.55 -6.64
N LEU A 156 20.70 7.16 -5.38
CA LEU A 156 20.15 7.88 -4.27
C LEU A 156 21.17 7.83 -3.14
N GLY A 157 21.72 8.99 -2.82
CA GLY A 157 22.58 9.13 -1.66
C GLY A 157 21.85 8.82 -0.35
N LEU A 158 22.62 8.62 0.72
CA LEU A 158 22.10 8.30 2.05
C LEU A 158 21.00 9.28 2.49
N GLN A 159 19.83 8.73 2.78
CA GLN A 159 18.71 9.40 3.42
C GLN A 159 18.67 9.03 4.90
N GLN A 160 18.32 10.00 5.75
CA GLN A 160 18.20 9.81 7.20
C GLN A 160 16.81 10.19 7.69
N ASN A 161 16.22 9.39 8.57
CA ASN A 161 14.90 9.62 9.17
C ASN A 161 13.84 10.01 8.13
N VAL A 162 13.83 9.31 6.99
CA VAL A 162 12.99 9.63 5.85
C VAL A 162 11.66 8.89 5.95
N PHE A 163 10.56 9.61 5.71
CA PHE A 163 9.24 9.00 5.64
C PHE A 163 9.18 8.01 4.48
N LYS A 164 8.44 6.91 4.69
CA LYS A 164 8.29 5.83 3.71
C LYS A 164 7.70 6.34 2.39
N ASP A 165 6.64 7.14 2.42
CA ASP A 165 6.05 7.74 1.23
C ASP A 165 7.02 8.66 0.47
N THR A 166 7.94 9.32 1.18
CA THR A 166 8.95 10.20 0.61
C THR A 166 10.01 9.41 -0.16
N ILE A 167 10.36 8.19 0.26
CA ILE A 167 11.25 7.31 -0.49
C ILE A 167 10.68 7.03 -1.89
N PHE A 168 9.38 6.73 -1.98
CA PHE A 168 8.70 6.50 -3.26
C PHE A 168 8.82 7.72 -4.20
N LEU A 169 8.62 8.93 -3.67
CA LEU A 169 8.76 10.16 -4.45
C LEU A 169 10.21 10.41 -4.90
N ILE A 170 11.19 10.14 -4.05
CA ILE A 170 12.61 10.31 -4.39
C ILE A 170 13.03 9.31 -5.45
N LEU A 171 12.72 8.02 -5.28
CA LEU A 171 13.09 6.98 -6.25
C LEU A 171 12.48 7.22 -7.63
N THR A 172 11.22 7.65 -7.69
CA THR A 172 10.57 7.98 -8.96
C THR A 172 11.17 9.22 -9.61
N ALA A 173 11.58 10.22 -8.83
CA ALA A 173 12.34 11.36 -9.36
C ALA A 173 13.71 10.94 -9.91
N LYS A 174 14.45 10.08 -9.18
CA LYS A 174 15.75 9.54 -9.64
C LYS A 174 15.65 8.64 -10.87
N ALA A 175 14.49 8.05 -11.12
CA ALA A 175 14.21 7.26 -12.32
C ALA A 175 13.68 8.10 -13.49
N ASP A 176 13.70 9.44 -13.39
CA ASP A 176 13.11 10.35 -14.38
C ASP A 176 11.66 9.98 -14.72
N TRP A 177 10.86 9.65 -13.71
CA TRP A 177 9.48 9.21 -13.94
C TRP A 177 8.66 10.28 -14.69
N PRO A 178 8.04 9.93 -15.83
CA PRO A 178 7.47 10.91 -16.75
C PRO A 178 6.22 11.59 -16.18
N ASP A 179 6.07 12.89 -16.45
CA ASP A 179 4.92 13.69 -15.99
C ASP A 179 3.57 13.26 -16.60
N GLU A 180 3.60 12.52 -17.73
CA GLU A 180 2.39 11.93 -18.33
C GLU A 180 1.71 10.90 -17.40
N TRP A 181 2.46 10.33 -16.46
CA TRP A 181 1.98 9.33 -15.52
C TRP A 181 2.00 9.90 -14.11
N PRO A 182 0.83 10.27 -13.53
CA PRO A 182 0.79 10.81 -12.19
C PRO A 182 1.29 9.80 -11.15
N ARG A 183 1.62 10.30 -9.97
CA ARG A 183 2.01 9.49 -8.82
C ARG A 183 0.88 9.53 -7.80
N GLY A 184 0.58 8.40 -7.17
CA GLY A 184 -0.35 8.31 -6.05
C GLY A 184 0.20 7.39 -4.99
N PHE A 185 -0.06 7.69 -3.73
CA PHE A 185 0.47 6.89 -2.63
C PHE A 185 -0.48 6.88 -1.44
N GLY A 186 -0.48 5.78 -0.70
CA GLY A 186 -1.05 5.73 0.64
C GLY A 186 -0.15 6.48 1.63
N VAL A 187 -0.74 7.09 2.65
CA VAL A 187 0.03 7.77 3.70
C VAL A 187 0.53 6.73 4.71
N ASP A 188 1.81 6.78 5.05
CA ASP A 188 2.42 6.04 6.16
C ASP A 188 3.30 7.00 6.97
N ALA A 189 3.02 7.12 8.27
CA ALA A 189 3.74 8.03 9.16
C ALA A 189 5.06 7.45 9.69
N ALA A 190 5.41 6.20 9.34
CA ALA A 190 6.64 5.58 9.79
C ALA A 190 7.86 6.00 8.94
N ASN A 191 9.01 6.09 9.62
CA ASN A 191 10.29 6.47 9.01
C ASN A 191 11.21 5.27 8.84
N HIS A 192 12.05 5.30 7.80
CA HIS A 192 13.30 4.57 7.79
C HIS A 192 14.39 5.44 8.41
N ILE A 193 15.16 4.87 9.35
CA ILE A 193 16.29 5.56 9.96
C ILE A 193 17.35 5.87 8.90
N TYR A 194 17.65 4.89 8.04
CA TYR A 194 18.55 5.03 6.91
C TYR A 194 17.96 4.38 5.65
N TYR A 195 18.19 4.98 4.49
CA TYR A 195 17.87 4.40 3.18
C TYR A 195 18.81 4.93 2.10
N TRP A 196 19.21 4.09 1.16
CA TRP A 196 19.96 4.50 -0.03
C TRP A 196 19.76 3.48 -1.16
N ALA A 197 20.05 3.87 -2.39
CA ALA A 197 20.06 2.97 -3.53
C ALA A 197 21.18 3.40 -4.48
N TRP A 198 22.14 2.52 -4.76
CA TRP A 198 23.28 2.87 -5.60
C TRP A 198 23.46 1.85 -6.71
N ASN A 199 23.47 2.35 -7.95
CA ASN A 199 23.57 1.56 -9.17
C ASN A 199 22.57 0.38 -9.20
N GLN A 200 21.33 0.64 -8.78
CA GLN A 200 20.27 -0.36 -8.68
C GLN A 200 19.16 -0.05 -9.69
N GLY A 201 18.47 -1.07 -10.22
CA GLY A 201 17.29 -0.83 -11.05
C GLY A 201 16.21 -0.10 -10.26
N GLY A 202 15.55 0.90 -10.84
CA GLY A 202 14.56 1.73 -10.13
C GLY A 202 13.42 0.90 -9.54
N TYR A 203 12.93 -0.08 -10.30
CA TYR A 203 11.91 -1.01 -9.80
C TYR A 203 12.47 -1.99 -8.75
N GLU A 204 13.72 -2.39 -8.87
CA GLU A 204 14.38 -3.30 -7.92
C GLU A 204 14.57 -2.62 -6.56
N ALA A 205 15.04 -1.36 -6.54
CA ALA A 205 15.15 -0.55 -5.33
C ALA A 205 13.79 -0.38 -4.64
N MET A 206 12.74 -0.15 -5.45
CA MET A 206 11.35 -0.05 -4.97
C MET A 206 10.83 -1.38 -4.42
N ASP A 207 11.11 -2.50 -5.09
CA ASP A 207 10.67 -3.83 -4.66
C ASP A 207 11.37 -4.29 -3.37
N GLU A 208 12.67 -4.05 -3.25
CA GLU A 208 13.43 -4.33 -2.03
C GLU A 208 12.86 -3.57 -0.83
N TRP A 209 12.51 -2.29 -1.04
CA TRP A 209 11.84 -1.46 -0.06
C TRP A 209 10.42 -1.96 0.25
N ASN A 210 9.62 -2.30 -0.78
CA ASN A 210 8.27 -2.85 -0.60
C ASN A 210 8.26 -4.13 0.26
N ARG A 211 9.28 -4.99 0.11
CA ARG A 211 9.42 -6.21 0.93
C ARG A 211 9.64 -5.91 2.41
N ALA A 212 10.31 -4.81 2.74
CA ALA A 212 10.50 -4.38 4.13
C ALA A 212 9.16 -4.06 4.80
N GLU A 213 8.26 -3.45 4.03
CA GLU A 213 7.00 -2.89 4.52
C GLU A 213 5.78 -3.76 4.28
N TRP A 214 5.97 -4.90 3.60
CA TRP A 214 4.89 -5.68 2.99
C TRP A 214 3.94 -4.82 2.13
N ALA A 215 4.52 -3.82 1.49
CA ALA A 215 3.85 -2.86 0.63
C ALA A 215 3.79 -3.37 -0.82
N VAL A 216 3.05 -2.65 -1.67
CA VAL A 216 2.98 -2.93 -3.10
C VAL A 216 3.16 -1.67 -3.92
N THR A 217 3.86 -1.79 -5.05
CA THR A 217 3.92 -0.75 -6.09
C THR A 217 3.43 -1.33 -7.41
N PHE A 218 2.50 -0.65 -8.07
CA PHE A 218 2.00 -1.05 -9.38
C PHE A 218 1.56 0.15 -10.22
N HIS A 219 1.42 -0.07 -11.53
CA HIS A 219 0.93 0.94 -12.45
C HIS A 219 -0.57 0.72 -12.73
N SER A 220 -1.38 1.73 -12.42
CA SER A 220 -2.83 1.68 -12.54
C SER A 220 -3.31 1.74 -14.00
N ARG A 221 -4.57 1.41 -14.25
CA ARG A 221 -5.17 1.51 -15.60
C ARG A 221 -5.18 2.95 -16.12
N GLY A 222 -5.23 3.91 -15.19
CA GLY A 222 -5.25 5.34 -15.44
C GLY A 222 -3.87 5.92 -15.70
N GLY A 223 -2.81 5.11 -15.60
CA GLY A 223 -1.42 5.54 -15.75
C GLY A 223 -0.82 6.14 -14.49
N ASN A 224 -1.43 5.93 -13.32
CA ASN A 224 -0.82 6.36 -12.07
C ASN A 224 0.16 5.29 -11.60
N LEU A 225 1.36 5.68 -11.19
CA LEU A 225 2.16 4.82 -10.33
C LEU A 225 1.63 4.91 -8.91
N LEU A 226 1.19 3.78 -8.37
CA LEU A 226 0.59 3.68 -7.06
C LEU A 226 1.51 2.92 -6.10
N TRP A 227 1.75 3.48 -4.92
CA TRP A 227 2.36 2.79 -3.79
C TRP A 227 1.38 2.66 -2.64
N PHE A 228 1.16 1.44 -2.14
CA PHE A 228 0.29 1.19 -1.01
C PHE A 228 1.03 0.43 0.10
N PRO A 229 1.13 1.01 1.32
CA PRO A 229 1.65 0.29 2.48
C PRO A 229 0.69 -0.84 2.87
N ARG A 230 1.16 -1.79 3.69
CA ARG A 230 0.32 -2.89 4.21
C ARG A 230 -0.90 -2.43 5.01
N THR A 231 -0.86 -1.22 5.56
CA THR A 231 -1.94 -0.56 6.32
C THR A 231 -2.96 0.11 5.41
N TYR A 232 -2.71 0.18 4.10
CA TYR A 232 -3.59 0.87 3.18
C TYR A 232 -4.94 0.15 3.08
N SER A 233 -6.01 0.89 3.36
CA SER A 233 -7.39 0.43 3.20
C SER A 233 -8.01 1.07 1.97
N GLN A 234 -8.24 0.26 0.94
CA GLN A 234 -8.81 0.72 -0.33
C GLN A 234 -10.30 1.05 -0.18
N ILE A 235 -10.71 2.17 -0.80
CA ILE A 235 -12.10 2.66 -0.74
C ILE A 235 -12.99 1.96 -1.79
N ASN A 236 -12.49 1.78 -3.01
CA ASN A 236 -13.28 1.20 -4.09
C ASN A 236 -13.62 -0.26 -3.80
N THR A 237 -14.92 -0.54 -3.70
CA THR A 237 -15.45 -1.87 -3.40
C THR A 237 -16.41 -2.30 -4.49
N TYR A 238 -16.15 -3.46 -5.08
CA TYR A 238 -17.04 -4.09 -6.06
C TYR A 238 -17.68 -5.34 -5.47
N ASN A 239 -18.97 -5.52 -5.71
CA ASN A 239 -19.70 -6.72 -5.31
C ASN A 239 -19.88 -7.58 -6.54
N ILE A 240 -19.28 -8.77 -6.53
CA ILE A 240 -19.37 -9.71 -7.65
C ILE A 240 -20.05 -10.98 -7.18
N SER A 241 -21.15 -11.35 -7.82
CA SER A 241 -21.94 -12.54 -7.50
C SER A 241 -21.78 -13.66 -8.53
N GLN A 242 -22.09 -14.89 -8.12
CA GLN A 242 -21.92 -16.09 -8.93
C GLN A 242 -22.60 -16.05 -10.31
N ASP A 243 -23.72 -15.34 -10.45
CA ASP A 243 -24.49 -15.19 -11.70
C ASP A 243 -23.84 -14.24 -12.72
N GLU A 244 -22.78 -13.54 -12.32
CA GLU A 244 -21.96 -12.68 -13.17
C GLU A 244 -20.69 -13.37 -13.68
N LEU A 245 -20.41 -14.57 -13.18
CA LEU A 245 -19.20 -15.33 -13.48
C LEU A 245 -19.47 -16.44 -14.49
N LEU A 246 -18.45 -16.76 -15.27
CA LEU A 246 -18.39 -18.00 -16.02
C LEU A 246 -18.23 -19.20 -15.05
N THR A 247 -18.50 -20.40 -15.55
CA THR A 247 -18.48 -21.63 -14.73
C THR A 247 -17.11 -21.98 -14.18
N ASP A 248 -16.05 -21.55 -14.85
CA ASP A 248 -14.68 -21.94 -14.57
C ASP A 248 -14.07 -21.00 -13.53
N ILE A 249 -14.35 -21.28 -12.27
CA ILE A 249 -13.74 -20.59 -11.13
C ILE A 249 -12.54 -21.41 -10.65
N GLY A 250 -11.33 -20.92 -10.95
CA GLY A 250 -10.10 -21.50 -10.45
C GLY A 250 -9.97 -21.32 -8.94
N ARG A 251 -9.42 -22.31 -8.24
CA ARG A 251 -9.11 -22.22 -6.81
C ARG A 251 -7.69 -22.68 -6.57
N SER A 252 -6.92 -21.83 -5.90
CA SER A 252 -5.65 -22.23 -5.33
C SER A 252 -5.83 -23.36 -4.31
N LEU A 253 -4.86 -24.26 -4.27
CA LEU A 253 -4.82 -25.36 -3.33
C LEU A 253 -4.15 -24.91 -2.03
N PRO A 254 -4.49 -25.48 -0.85
CA PRO A 254 -3.95 -25.01 0.42
C PRO A 254 -2.41 -24.94 0.46
N TRP A 255 -1.73 -25.90 -0.18
CA TRP A 255 -0.27 -25.95 -0.22
C TRP A 255 0.39 -24.80 -1.00
N GLU A 256 -0.33 -24.09 -1.85
CA GLU A 256 0.22 -22.95 -2.60
C GLU A 256 0.34 -21.72 -1.68
N ASN A 257 -0.61 -21.55 -0.76
CA ASN A 257 -0.81 -20.29 -0.02
C ASN A 257 -0.51 -20.39 1.47
N VAL A 258 -0.68 -21.56 2.08
CA VAL A 258 -0.44 -21.74 3.52
C VAL A 258 1.04 -21.56 3.82
N ARG A 259 1.33 -20.79 4.88
CA ARG A 259 2.67 -20.63 5.45
C ARG A 259 2.58 -20.95 6.93
N THR A 260 3.36 -21.93 7.35
CA THR A 260 3.36 -22.44 8.73
C THR A 260 4.56 -21.93 9.53
N THR A 261 5.54 -21.35 8.82
CA THR A 261 6.74 -20.71 9.38
C THR A 261 6.96 -19.41 8.62
N VAL A 262 7.16 -18.31 9.34
CA VAL A 262 7.58 -17.03 8.76
C VAL A 262 8.94 -16.66 9.35
N LYS A 263 9.85 -16.26 8.47
CA LYS A 263 11.19 -15.79 8.80
C LYS A 263 11.35 -14.37 8.28
N THR A 264 11.71 -13.42 9.13
CA THR A 264 12.04 -12.05 8.72
C THR A 264 13.46 -11.73 9.16
N LEU A 265 14.29 -11.35 8.20
CA LEU A 265 15.64 -10.82 8.43
C LEU A 265 15.51 -9.40 8.99
N ALA A 266 16.13 -9.14 10.12
CA ALA A 266 16.36 -7.82 10.66
C ALA A 266 17.83 -7.45 10.49
N SER A 267 18.09 -6.31 9.87
CA SER A 267 19.43 -5.79 9.57
C SER A 267 19.59 -4.42 10.25
N PRO A 268 19.79 -4.38 11.59
CA PRO A 268 19.98 -3.13 12.32
C PRO A 268 21.20 -2.37 11.80
N MET A 269 20.94 -1.23 11.16
CA MET A 269 21.98 -0.35 10.61
C MET A 269 22.53 0.55 11.71
N ILE A 270 23.85 0.55 11.91
CA ILE A 270 24.54 1.45 12.83
C ILE A 270 25.48 2.38 12.06
N LEU A 271 25.76 3.54 12.65
CA LEU A 271 26.78 4.48 12.18
C LEU A 271 28.05 4.28 13.03
N ASP A 272 29.19 4.05 12.37
CA ASP A 272 30.51 4.00 13.01
C ASP A 272 31.34 5.24 12.64
N THR A 273 31.65 6.07 13.64
CA THR A 273 32.25 7.41 13.50
C THR A 273 33.78 7.39 13.57
N ILE A 274 34.39 6.64 12.67
CA ILE A 274 35.83 6.35 12.64
C ILE A 274 36.63 7.20 11.64
N ASN A 275 35.96 7.83 10.66
CA ASN A 275 36.60 8.49 9.52
C ASN A 275 37.74 7.65 8.87
N ASP A 276 37.39 6.47 8.35
CA ASP A 276 38.31 5.49 7.79
C ASP A 276 38.28 5.48 6.24
N ILE A 277 39.22 4.78 5.60
CA ILE A 277 39.26 4.61 4.15
C ILE A 277 38.15 3.63 3.74
N LEU A 278 37.13 4.13 3.04
CA LEU A 278 36.04 3.31 2.50
C LEU A 278 36.32 2.84 1.07
N TRP A 279 37.22 3.52 0.36
CA TRP A 279 37.67 3.10 -0.97
C TRP A 279 39.01 3.75 -1.30
N GLN A 280 39.87 3.02 -2.02
CA GLN A 280 41.12 3.55 -2.56
C GLN A 280 41.44 2.91 -3.91
N LEU A 281 41.85 3.74 -4.87
CA LEU A 281 42.35 3.30 -6.16
C LEU A 281 43.64 2.50 -6.00
N GLN A 282 43.65 1.26 -6.52
CA GLN A 282 44.79 0.34 -6.38
C GLN A 282 45.80 0.42 -7.53
N THR A 283 45.50 1.22 -8.56
CA THR A 283 46.33 1.39 -9.75
C THR A 283 46.79 2.84 -9.86
N VAL A 284 47.84 3.07 -10.64
CA VAL A 284 48.39 4.40 -10.91
C VAL A 284 48.14 4.75 -12.39
N PRO A 285 46.91 5.12 -12.77
CA PRO A 285 46.60 5.49 -14.15
C PRO A 285 47.25 6.84 -14.50
N ALA A 286 47.71 6.95 -15.75
CA ALA A 286 48.09 8.24 -16.32
C ALA A 286 46.83 9.06 -16.64
N ILE A 287 46.92 10.38 -16.49
CA ILE A 287 45.91 11.36 -16.86
C ILE A 287 46.57 12.47 -17.67
N LEU A 288 46.21 12.55 -18.96
CA LEU A 288 46.77 13.56 -19.86
C LEU A 288 46.32 14.97 -19.47
N ASP A 289 47.08 15.99 -19.85
CA ASP A 289 46.65 17.38 -19.71
C ASP A 289 45.31 17.62 -20.43
N GLY A 290 44.37 18.27 -19.74
CA GLY A 290 43.00 18.51 -20.20
C GLY A 290 42.08 17.28 -20.21
N ALA A 291 42.56 16.09 -19.84
CA ALA A 291 41.74 14.89 -19.79
C ALA A 291 41.02 14.73 -18.44
N THR A 292 39.87 14.03 -18.47
CA THR A 292 39.10 13.66 -17.29
C THR A 292 39.17 12.16 -17.05
N PHE A 293 39.57 11.76 -15.85
CA PHE A 293 39.48 10.39 -15.34
C PHE A 293 38.15 10.22 -14.61
N PHE A 294 37.34 9.24 -15.04
CA PHE A 294 36.05 8.91 -14.44
C PHE A 294 36.11 7.58 -13.70
N ILE A 295 35.53 7.53 -12.50
CA ILE A 295 35.42 6.30 -11.71
C ILE A 295 34.16 6.28 -10.82
N GLU A 296 33.62 5.09 -10.62
CA GLU A 296 32.49 4.83 -9.72
C GLU A 296 32.95 3.94 -8.56
N PRO A 297 33.55 4.52 -7.50
CA PRO A 297 33.92 3.75 -6.32
C PRO A 297 32.71 3.07 -5.69
N ILE A 298 32.88 1.81 -5.32
CA ILE A 298 31.99 1.07 -4.41
C ILE A 298 32.69 1.03 -3.06
N PHE A 299 32.00 1.49 -2.02
CA PHE A 299 32.55 1.55 -0.68
C PHE A 299 32.62 0.17 -0.05
N LYS A 300 33.70 -0.05 0.68
CA LYS A 300 33.97 -1.26 1.43
C LYS A 300 34.62 -0.89 2.75
N TRP A 301 34.08 -1.42 3.82
CA TRP A 301 34.66 -1.30 5.15
C TRP A 301 34.63 -2.67 5.81
N GLN A 302 35.80 -3.19 6.16
CA GLN A 302 35.96 -4.60 6.55
C GLN A 302 35.39 -5.53 5.46
N GLU A 303 34.51 -6.47 5.81
CA GLU A 303 33.76 -7.32 4.89
C GLU A 303 32.47 -6.68 4.33
N TRP A 304 32.06 -5.54 4.85
CA TRP A 304 30.75 -4.93 4.56
C TRP A 304 30.79 -3.99 3.36
N ARG A 305 29.61 -3.78 2.76
CA ARG A 305 29.34 -2.74 1.76
C ARG A 305 28.50 -1.64 2.43
N PRO A 306 29.15 -0.69 3.13
CA PRO A 306 28.45 0.34 3.89
C PRO A 306 27.94 1.45 2.98
N ALA A 307 26.94 2.20 3.45
CA ALA A 307 26.75 3.57 2.97
C ALA A 307 27.80 4.49 3.60
N GLY A 308 28.30 5.45 2.82
CA GLY A 308 29.22 6.46 3.29
C GLY A 308 28.51 7.61 4.00
N PHE A 309 29.02 8.03 5.16
CA PHE A 309 28.60 9.21 5.89
C PHE A 309 29.79 10.16 6.10
N ASN A 310 29.56 11.48 6.11
CA ASN A 310 30.63 12.49 6.19
C ASN A 310 31.81 12.27 5.21
N ILE A 311 31.49 11.87 3.98
CA ILE A 311 32.51 11.43 3.02
C ILE A 311 33.35 12.59 2.51
N THR A 312 34.67 12.39 2.53
CA THR A 312 35.67 13.26 1.89
C THR A 312 36.43 12.46 0.84
N PHE A 313 36.69 13.09 -0.30
CA PHE A 313 37.52 12.50 -1.35
C PHE A 313 38.87 13.22 -1.38
N GLY A 314 39.96 12.45 -1.38
CA GLY A 314 41.32 12.96 -1.48
C GLY A 314 42.05 12.32 -2.66
N PHE A 315 42.91 13.09 -3.31
CA PHE A 315 43.72 12.61 -4.42
C PHE A 315 45.10 13.28 -4.45
N THR A 316 46.05 12.61 -5.09
CA THR A 316 47.38 13.15 -5.42
C THR A 316 47.72 12.80 -6.87
N VAL A 317 48.11 13.80 -7.66
CA VAL A 317 48.59 13.63 -9.03
C VAL A 317 50.05 14.09 -9.11
N ASN A 318 50.94 13.22 -9.60
CA ASN A 318 52.35 13.52 -9.75
C ASN A 318 52.81 13.39 -11.22
N ALA A 319 53.86 14.11 -11.60
CA ALA A 319 54.43 14.02 -12.95
C ALA A 319 55.07 12.65 -13.27
N GLN A 320 55.35 11.82 -12.26
CA GLN A 320 55.90 10.46 -12.42
C GLN A 320 55.02 9.40 -11.73
N ALA A 321 54.98 8.20 -12.31
CA ALA A 321 54.12 7.11 -11.86
C ALA A 321 54.50 6.51 -10.49
N ASP A 322 55.72 6.75 -10.01
CA ASP A 322 56.20 6.28 -8.71
C ASP A 322 55.90 7.26 -7.56
N GLY A 323 55.16 8.34 -7.83
CA GLY A 323 54.92 9.43 -6.88
C GLY A 323 56.03 10.47 -6.84
N GLY A 324 57.07 10.33 -7.66
CA GLY A 324 58.11 11.35 -7.84
C GLY A 324 57.68 12.49 -8.77
N GLY A 325 58.57 13.48 -8.94
CA GLY A 325 58.34 14.63 -9.82
C GLY A 325 57.58 15.78 -9.16
N ALA A 326 57.01 16.66 -9.98
CA ALA A 326 56.19 17.77 -9.50
C ALA A 326 54.81 17.28 -9.07
N ASP A 327 54.32 17.79 -7.94
CA ASP A 327 52.94 17.61 -7.49
C ASP A 327 52.02 18.52 -8.31
N LEU A 328 51.14 17.90 -9.10
CA LEU A 328 50.19 18.54 -10.00
C LEU A 328 48.78 18.64 -9.38
N SER A 329 48.61 18.19 -8.13
CA SER A 329 47.29 18.04 -7.50
C SER A 329 46.54 19.37 -7.38
N GLY A 330 47.27 20.47 -7.12
CA GLY A 330 46.69 21.81 -7.00
C GLY A 330 46.08 22.37 -8.29
N ASP A 331 46.49 21.84 -9.44
CA ASP A 331 45.97 22.23 -10.76
C ASP A 331 44.91 21.24 -11.29
N CYS A 332 44.62 20.18 -10.54
CA CYS A 332 43.57 19.24 -10.86
C CYS A 332 42.25 19.62 -10.18
N VAL A 333 41.14 19.29 -10.82
CA VAL A 333 39.79 19.56 -10.31
C VAL A 333 39.05 18.24 -10.13
N LEU A 334 38.62 17.97 -8.90
CA LEU A 334 37.75 16.84 -8.56
C LEU A 334 36.29 17.32 -8.46
N VAL A 335 35.41 16.65 -9.20
CA VAL A 335 33.95 16.81 -9.10
C VAL A 335 33.35 15.47 -8.69
N ASN A 336 32.35 15.50 -7.82
CA ASN A 336 31.54 14.34 -7.44
C ASN A 336 30.05 14.60 -7.63
N ASP A 337 29.28 13.52 -7.78
CA ASP A 337 27.82 13.58 -7.67
C ASP A 337 27.41 13.69 -6.20
N SER A 338 26.34 14.45 -5.93
CA SER A 338 25.78 14.63 -4.59
C SER A 338 25.17 13.36 -4.00
N ASP A 339 24.81 12.39 -4.85
CA ASP A 339 24.23 11.11 -4.42
C ASP A 339 25.30 10.15 -3.93
N ILE A 340 25.73 10.29 -2.67
CA ILE A 340 26.70 9.39 -2.04
C ILE A 340 25.94 8.39 -1.17
N GLY A 341 25.90 7.13 -1.62
CA GLY A 341 25.26 6.00 -0.92
C GLY A 341 26.31 4.99 -0.49
N ASP A 342 26.20 3.74 -0.95
CA ASP A 342 27.27 2.74 -0.84
C ASP A 342 28.34 2.83 -1.96
N GLY A 343 28.33 3.95 -2.69
CA GLY A 343 29.30 4.34 -3.68
C GLY A 343 29.14 5.81 -4.06
N ALA A 344 29.96 6.25 -5.01
CA ALA A 344 29.92 7.62 -5.55
C ALA A 344 30.34 7.64 -7.02
N ARG A 345 30.11 8.76 -7.70
CA ARG A 345 30.63 9.05 -9.05
C ARG A 345 31.63 10.18 -8.97
N LEU A 346 32.83 9.96 -9.49
CA LEU A 346 33.95 10.89 -9.39
C LEU A 346 34.52 11.21 -10.77
N TRP A 347 34.80 12.48 -11.02
CA TRP A 347 35.48 13.00 -12.20
C TRP A 347 36.67 13.83 -11.78
N LEU A 348 37.89 13.36 -12.06
CA LEU A 348 39.12 14.09 -11.82
C LEU A 348 39.65 14.63 -13.16
N THR A 349 39.80 15.94 -13.29
CA THR A 349 40.33 16.59 -14.51
C THR A 349 41.70 17.19 -14.22
N ASN A 350 42.69 16.88 -15.05
CA ASN A 350 44.03 17.46 -14.96
C ASN A 350 44.09 18.75 -15.80
N ASN A 351 44.36 19.89 -15.17
CA ASN A 351 44.54 21.18 -15.87
C ASN A 351 45.94 21.79 -15.63
N SER A 352 46.94 20.94 -15.32
CA SER A 352 48.29 21.40 -14.97
C SER A 352 49.13 21.90 -16.15
N GLY A 353 48.67 21.71 -17.39
CA GLY A 353 49.48 21.99 -18.58
C GLY A 353 50.50 20.88 -18.91
N THR A 354 50.50 19.78 -18.15
CA THR A 354 51.38 18.61 -18.33
C THR A 354 50.66 17.31 -18.01
N ASP A 355 51.08 16.21 -18.62
CA ASP A 355 50.58 14.87 -18.29
C ASP A 355 51.01 14.47 -16.86
N GLY A 356 50.12 13.75 -16.15
CA GLY A 356 50.36 13.30 -14.78
C GLY A 356 49.92 11.86 -14.53
N PHE A 357 50.13 11.39 -13.31
CA PHE A 357 49.76 10.08 -12.82
C PHE A 357 49.00 10.20 -11.50
N ILE A 358 47.85 9.52 -11.39
CA ILE A 358 47.05 9.52 -10.16
C ILE A 358 47.67 8.53 -9.18
N THR A 359 48.46 9.03 -8.23
CA THR A 359 49.27 8.19 -7.32
C THR A 359 48.58 7.90 -5.98
N ASP A 360 47.60 8.72 -5.60
CA ASP A 360 46.64 8.40 -4.54
C ASP A 360 45.27 8.90 -4.97
N PHE A 361 44.23 8.12 -4.72
CA PHE A 361 42.85 8.55 -4.89
C PHE A 361 41.98 7.69 -3.98
N ARG A 362 41.34 8.31 -2.99
CA ARG A 362 40.60 7.60 -1.95
C ARG A 362 39.37 8.37 -1.47
N ALA A 363 38.43 7.61 -0.94
CA ALA A 363 37.28 8.10 -0.20
C ALA A 363 37.47 7.74 1.28
N THR A 364 37.37 8.72 2.16
CA THR A 364 37.40 8.55 3.62
C THR A 364 36.11 9.05 4.25
N GLY A 365 35.63 8.38 5.29
CA GLY A 365 34.50 8.86 6.07
C GLY A 365 33.98 7.82 7.05
N ASP A 366 32.78 8.04 7.54
CA ASP A 366 32.09 7.17 8.49
C ASP A 366 31.29 6.10 7.74
N ALA A 367 31.14 4.92 8.33
CA ALA A 367 30.47 3.78 7.70
C ALA A 367 29.10 3.54 8.33
N ILE A 368 28.06 3.39 7.50
CA ILE A 368 26.75 2.88 7.93
C ILE A 368 26.56 1.47 7.39
N TYR A 369 26.40 0.50 8.29
CA TYR A 369 26.33 -0.92 7.95
C TYR A 369 25.52 -1.71 8.98
N ALA A 370 25.19 -2.96 8.65
CA ALA A 370 24.51 -3.89 9.55
C ALA A 370 25.55 -4.89 10.12
N PRO A 371 26.09 -4.68 11.34
CA PRO A 371 27.10 -5.56 11.94
C PRO A 371 26.57 -6.96 12.27
N SER A 372 25.26 -7.06 12.46
CA SER A 372 24.56 -8.29 12.80
C SER A 372 23.27 -8.37 11.99
N GLU A 373 22.97 -9.57 11.53
CA GLU A 373 21.69 -9.90 10.92
C GLU A 373 20.98 -10.90 11.81
N ASP A 374 19.78 -10.53 12.27
CA ASP A 374 18.96 -11.36 13.14
C ASP A 374 17.77 -11.92 12.36
N ILE A 375 17.55 -13.23 12.40
CA ILE A 375 16.37 -13.83 11.79
C ILE A 375 15.33 -14.06 12.88
N ARG A 376 14.21 -13.35 12.78
CA ARG A 376 13.01 -13.63 13.59
C ARG A 376 12.23 -14.76 12.95
N VAL A 377 11.92 -15.79 13.73
CA VAL A 377 11.20 -16.98 13.27
C VAL A 377 9.94 -17.13 14.11
N VAL A 378 8.79 -17.22 13.44
CA VAL A 378 7.50 -17.53 14.07
C VAL A 378 6.91 -18.75 13.38
N GLU A 379 6.45 -19.71 14.18
CA GLU A 379 5.94 -21.00 13.69
C GLU A 379 4.63 -21.36 14.37
N ASP A 380 3.77 -22.09 13.65
CA ASP A 380 2.54 -22.66 14.20
C ASP A 380 2.60 -24.19 14.09
N ALA A 381 2.79 -24.85 15.24
CA ALA A 381 2.96 -26.31 15.30
C ALA A 381 1.70 -27.07 14.84
N ALA A 382 0.50 -26.53 15.07
CA ALA A 382 -0.74 -27.15 14.65
C ALA A 382 -0.89 -27.08 13.11
N ALA A 383 -0.62 -25.92 12.52
CA ALA A 383 -0.61 -25.75 11.07
C ALA A 383 0.49 -26.60 10.41
N GLN A 384 1.67 -26.72 11.02
CA GLN A 384 2.73 -27.62 10.52
C GLN A 384 2.31 -29.10 10.54
N ALA A 385 1.62 -29.54 11.60
CA ALA A 385 1.10 -30.90 11.67
C ALA A 385 0.05 -31.20 10.59
N GLU A 386 -0.74 -30.21 10.19
CA GLU A 386 -1.78 -30.36 9.16
C GLU A 386 -1.25 -30.20 7.73
N PHE A 387 -0.40 -29.20 7.46
CA PHE A 387 -0.02 -28.78 6.10
C PHE A 387 1.46 -29.02 5.75
N GLY A 388 2.24 -29.51 6.70
CA GLY A 388 3.69 -29.63 6.62
C GLY A 388 4.41 -28.29 6.78
N SER A 389 5.74 -28.32 6.95
CA SER A 389 6.54 -27.10 7.05
C SER A 389 6.56 -26.33 5.73
N ARG A 390 6.04 -25.10 5.74
CA ARG A 390 6.01 -24.18 4.60
C ARG A 390 6.51 -22.82 5.05
N THR A 391 7.72 -22.48 4.63
CA THR A 391 8.42 -21.28 5.07
C THR A 391 8.16 -20.10 4.12
N LEU A 392 7.84 -18.95 4.70
CA LEU A 392 7.96 -17.64 4.05
C LEU A 392 9.19 -16.94 4.60
N VAL A 393 10.03 -16.39 3.73
CA VAL A 393 11.24 -15.65 4.10
C VAL A 393 11.15 -14.24 3.55
N ASN A 394 11.18 -13.25 4.44
CA ASN A 394 11.40 -11.85 4.13
C ASN A 394 12.88 -11.50 4.38
N THR A 395 13.59 -11.11 3.33
CA THR A 395 15.05 -10.88 3.34
C THR A 395 15.41 -9.41 3.10
N SER A 396 14.47 -8.48 3.25
CA SER A 396 14.77 -7.07 3.03
C SER A 396 15.71 -6.53 4.11
N ARG A 397 16.86 -5.99 3.69
CA ARG A 397 17.83 -5.32 4.59
C ARG A 397 17.29 -4.03 5.22
N TRP A 398 16.15 -3.52 4.74
CA TRP A 398 15.56 -2.28 5.23
C TRP A 398 14.69 -2.48 6.48
N VAL A 399 14.51 -3.73 6.92
CA VAL A 399 13.92 -4.06 8.22
C VAL A 399 15.00 -3.88 9.29
N ALA A 400 15.16 -2.66 9.81
CA ALA A 400 16.23 -2.36 10.78
C ALA A 400 15.89 -2.76 12.22
N ASP A 401 14.61 -2.79 12.58
CA ASP A 401 14.15 -3.04 13.95
C ASP A 401 13.79 -4.52 14.14
N THR A 402 14.44 -5.16 15.12
CA THR A 402 14.25 -6.59 15.40
C THR A 402 12.91 -6.93 16.05
N GLU A 403 12.29 -6.00 16.77
CA GLU A 403 10.94 -6.15 17.33
C GLU A 403 9.91 -5.96 16.22
N TYR A 404 10.10 -4.97 15.34
CA TYR A 404 9.28 -4.83 14.15
C TYR A 404 9.31 -6.09 13.27
N ALA A 405 10.48 -6.69 13.07
CA ALA A 405 10.61 -7.95 12.34
C ALA A 405 9.82 -9.11 13.01
N GLN A 406 9.78 -9.15 14.34
CA GLN A 406 9.01 -10.13 15.10
C GLN A 406 7.50 -9.90 14.94
N THR A 407 7.03 -8.65 15.10
CA THR A 407 5.62 -8.27 14.90
C THR A 407 5.16 -8.55 13.48
N LEU A 408 5.96 -8.18 12.48
CA LEU A 408 5.65 -8.46 11.06
C LEU A 408 5.55 -9.97 10.81
N SER A 409 6.47 -10.76 11.36
CA SER A 409 6.46 -12.22 11.20
C SER A 409 5.22 -12.87 11.83
N ALA A 410 4.83 -12.41 13.02
CA ALA A 410 3.63 -12.89 13.71
C ALA A 410 2.36 -12.54 12.92
N TRP A 411 2.23 -11.28 12.50
CA TRP A 411 1.09 -10.82 11.69
C TRP A 411 0.97 -11.63 10.38
N LEU A 412 2.09 -11.85 9.69
CA LEU A 412 2.11 -12.67 8.46
C LEU A 412 1.69 -14.11 8.73
N LEU A 413 2.21 -14.72 9.80
CA LEU A 413 1.85 -16.10 10.14
C LEU A 413 0.37 -16.23 10.45
N ASP A 414 -0.19 -15.32 11.26
CA ASP A 414 -1.61 -15.35 11.61
C ASP A 414 -2.53 -15.24 10.39
N ASN A 415 -2.11 -14.46 9.38
CA ASN A 415 -2.86 -14.29 8.15
C ASN A 415 -2.68 -15.43 7.12
N LEU A 416 -1.59 -16.20 7.22
CA LEU A 416 -1.20 -17.19 6.21
C LEU A 416 -1.18 -18.64 6.71
N LYS A 417 -1.33 -18.90 8.02
CA LYS A 417 -1.30 -20.25 8.60
C LYS A 417 -2.53 -21.10 8.25
N ALA A 418 -3.64 -20.47 7.92
CA ALA A 418 -4.88 -21.15 7.55
C ALA A 418 -5.07 -21.20 6.01
N PRO A 419 -5.75 -22.23 5.48
CA PRO A 419 -6.07 -22.30 4.06
C PRO A 419 -6.88 -21.11 3.58
N ASN A 420 -6.25 -20.26 2.77
CA ASN A 420 -6.91 -19.17 2.06
C ASN A 420 -7.14 -19.55 0.59
N THR A 421 -8.34 -19.24 0.10
CA THR A 421 -8.68 -19.38 -1.32
C THR A 421 -8.27 -18.12 -2.06
N PHE A 422 -7.49 -18.24 -3.12
CA PHE A 422 -7.18 -17.17 -4.07
C PHE A 422 -7.88 -17.52 -5.38
N PRO A 423 -9.16 -17.13 -5.54
CA PRO A 423 -9.95 -17.56 -6.66
C PRO A 423 -9.53 -16.83 -7.94
N VAL A 424 -9.54 -17.57 -9.05
CA VAL A 424 -9.45 -17.02 -10.40
C VAL A 424 -10.85 -16.99 -10.97
N ILE A 425 -11.39 -15.80 -11.20
CA ILE A 425 -12.74 -15.60 -11.72
C ILE A 425 -12.69 -15.14 -13.16
N GLN A 426 -13.67 -15.57 -13.95
CA GLN A 426 -13.82 -15.16 -15.34
C GLN A 426 -15.23 -14.63 -15.57
N MET A 427 -15.36 -13.64 -16.45
CA MET A 427 -16.65 -13.03 -16.79
C MET A 427 -16.64 -12.47 -18.22
N GLU A 428 -17.83 -12.40 -18.81
CA GLU A 428 -18.13 -11.87 -20.15
C GLU A 428 -19.42 -11.04 -20.05
N ASP A 429 -19.57 -10.03 -20.91
CA ASP A 429 -20.76 -9.16 -20.97
C ASP A 429 -21.17 -8.56 -19.60
N ARG A 430 -20.17 -8.11 -18.84
CA ARG A 430 -20.32 -7.50 -17.50
C ARG A 430 -19.47 -6.25 -17.39
N LEU A 431 -19.68 -5.29 -18.29
CA LEU A 431 -18.85 -4.09 -18.46
C LEU A 431 -18.38 -3.44 -17.13
N LEU A 432 -19.31 -3.13 -16.20
CA LEU A 432 -18.93 -2.52 -14.91
C LEU A 432 -17.97 -3.39 -14.10
N ASN A 433 -18.20 -4.71 -14.03
CA ASN A 433 -17.34 -5.61 -13.27
C ASN A 433 -16.09 -6.04 -14.05
N GLN A 434 -16.12 -5.94 -15.39
CA GLN A 434 -14.98 -6.23 -16.25
C GLN A 434 -13.96 -5.11 -16.23
N PHE A 435 -14.42 -3.87 -16.37
CA PHE A 435 -13.56 -2.72 -16.56
C PHE A 435 -13.67 -1.70 -15.44
N GLY A 436 -14.52 -1.90 -14.42
CA GLY A 436 -14.60 -1.06 -13.23
C GLY A 436 -13.49 -1.32 -12.22
N PRO A 437 -13.24 -2.57 -11.80
CA PRO A 437 -12.11 -2.89 -10.92
C PRO A 437 -10.75 -2.60 -11.55
N ASP A 438 -9.80 -2.11 -10.76
CA ASP A 438 -8.37 -2.03 -11.07
C ASP A 438 -7.54 -2.93 -10.13
N LEU A 439 -6.24 -3.02 -10.38
CA LEU A 439 -5.30 -3.69 -9.48
C LEU A 439 -5.44 -3.15 -8.05
N TYR A 440 -5.41 -4.07 -7.10
CA TYR A 440 -5.55 -3.84 -5.66
C TYR A 440 -6.92 -3.32 -5.17
N ASP A 441 -7.90 -3.12 -6.05
CA ASP A 441 -9.27 -2.80 -5.64
C ASP A 441 -9.90 -3.93 -4.82
N LYS A 442 -10.84 -3.57 -3.94
CA LYS A 442 -11.53 -4.51 -3.05
C LYS A 442 -12.68 -5.20 -3.78
N ILE A 443 -12.70 -6.54 -3.74
CA ILE A 443 -13.78 -7.36 -4.30
C ILE A 443 -14.49 -8.11 -3.17
N ILE A 444 -15.79 -7.89 -3.00
CA ILE A 444 -16.67 -8.73 -2.20
C ILE A 444 -17.22 -9.82 -3.12
N LEU A 445 -16.63 -11.00 -3.04
CA LEU A 445 -17.01 -12.13 -3.90
C LEU A 445 -17.99 -13.04 -3.18
N ARG A 446 -19.14 -13.31 -3.82
CA ARG A 446 -20.17 -14.23 -3.32
C ARG A 446 -20.44 -15.36 -4.32
N VAL A 447 -19.94 -16.55 -4.01
CA VAL A 447 -20.14 -17.79 -4.78
C VAL A 447 -20.75 -18.87 -3.88
N PRO A 448 -22.08 -18.90 -3.71
CA PRO A 448 -22.74 -19.84 -2.80
C PRO A 448 -22.45 -21.32 -3.10
N LYS A 449 -22.30 -21.72 -4.37
CA LYS A 449 -21.98 -23.11 -4.75
C LYS A 449 -20.63 -23.58 -4.20
N LEU A 450 -19.68 -22.66 -4.05
CA LEU A 450 -18.36 -22.93 -3.49
C LEU A 450 -18.28 -22.61 -1.99
N LYS A 451 -19.41 -22.22 -1.36
CA LYS A 451 -19.48 -21.69 0.01
C LYS A 451 -18.49 -20.53 0.23
N LEU A 452 -18.27 -19.72 -0.81
CA LEU A 452 -17.33 -18.61 -0.78
C LEU A 452 -18.09 -17.30 -0.60
N ARG A 453 -17.87 -16.62 0.52
CA ARG A 453 -18.31 -15.24 0.76
C ARG A 453 -17.19 -14.54 1.51
N LYS A 454 -16.30 -13.85 0.79
CA LYS A 454 -15.09 -13.24 1.38
C LYS A 454 -14.70 -11.97 0.61
N VAL A 455 -13.92 -11.14 1.28
CA VAL A 455 -13.28 -9.95 0.72
C VAL A 455 -11.92 -10.31 0.15
N PHE A 456 -11.63 -9.83 -1.05
CA PHE A 456 -10.38 -10.02 -1.77
C PHE A 456 -9.82 -8.71 -2.29
N ARG A 457 -8.59 -8.75 -2.79
CA ARG A 457 -8.00 -7.72 -3.67
C ARG A 457 -7.77 -8.30 -5.06
N VAL A 458 -7.72 -7.42 -6.06
CA VAL A 458 -7.35 -7.82 -7.43
C VAL A 458 -5.83 -7.86 -7.56
N GLY A 459 -5.24 -9.06 -7.65
CA GLY A 459 -3.80 -9.25 -7.87
C GLY A 459 -3.42 -9.23 -9.35
N ASN A 460 -4.30 -9.76 -10.22
CA ASN A 460 -4.12 -9.82 -11.67
C ASN A 460 -5.41 -9.46 -12.42
N ILE A 461 -5.28 -8.80 -13.57
CA ILE A 461 -6.36 -8.60 -14.54
C ILE A 461 -5.85 -8.94 -15.93
N GLU A 462 -6.58 -9.79 -16.65
CA GLU A 462 -6.41 -10.02 -18.08
C GLU A 462 -7.71 -9.71 -18.83
N HIS A 463 -7.59 -9.02 -19.97
CA HIS A 463 -8.69 -8.85 -20.93
C HIS A 463 -8.30 -9.47 -22.26
N GLN A 464 -9.20 -10.27 -22.83
CA GLN A 464 -9.01 -10.91 -24.12
C GLN A 464 -10.24 -10.67 -25.01
N TRP A 465 -10.02 -10.11 -26.20
CA TRP A 465 -11.07 -10.04 -27.22
C TRP A 465 -11.45 -11.44 -27.70
N LEU A 466 -12.75 -11.70 -27.77
CA LEU A 466 -13.35 -12.92 -28.28
C LEU A 466 -13.87 -12.75 -29.72
N SER A 467 -13.89 -11.51 -30.21
CA SER A 467 -14.41 -11.11 -31.51
C SER A 467 -13.51 -10.05 -32.13
N GLU A 468 -13.40 -10.03 -33.47
CA GLU A 468 -12.53 -9.08 -34.19
C GLU A 468 -12.92 -7.61 -33.97
N ASN A 469 -14.16 -7.32 -33.58
CA ASN A 469 -14.65 -5.97 -33.31
C ASN A 469 -14.66 -5.59 -31.82
N GLY A 470 -14.09 -6.45 -30.95
CA GLY A 470 -13.99 -6.21 -29.52
C GLY A 470 -15.31 -6.11 -28.76
N GLN A 471 -16.43 -6.57 -29.34
CA GLN A 471 -17.72 -6.56 -28.64
C GLN A 471 -17.82 -7.68 -27.61
N GLY A 472 -17.22 -8.84 -27.87
CA GLY A 472 -17.05 -9.90 -26.88
C GLY A 472 -15.68 -9.80 -26.21
N VAL A 473 -15.66 -9.71 -24.89
CA VAL A 473 -14.42 -9.63 -24.09
C VAL A 473 -14.54 -10.60 -22.93
N LYS A 474 -13.54 -11.46 -22.76
CA LYS A 474 -13.36 -12.24 -21.54
C LYS A 474 -12.41 -11.50 -20.62
N THR A 475 -12.86 -11.23 -19.40
CA THR A 475 -11.99 -10.73 -18.33
C THR A 475 -11.67 -11.87 -17.37
N THR A 476 -10.40 -12.06 -17.05
CA THR A 476 -9.93 -12.98 -16.02
C THR A 476 -9.31 -12.16 -14.89
N MET A 477 -9.76 -12.36 -13.65
CA MET A 477 -9.17 -11.72 -12.48
C MET A 477 -8.64 -12.78 -11.53
N GLN A 478 -7.43 -12.58 -11.04
CA GLN A 478 -6.88 -13.40 -9.96
C GLN A 478 -6.98 -12.60 -8.68
N LEU A 479 -7.71 -13.15 -7.72
CA LEU A 479 -8.02 -12.48 -6.48
C LEU A 479 -7.11 -13.00 -5.37
N GLU A 480 -6.56 -12.09 -4.58
CA GLU A 480 -5.70 -12.38 -3.44
C GLU A 480 -6.38 -12.02 -2.12
N SER A 481 -5.88 -12.56 -1.01
CA SER A 481 -6.46 -12.26 0.31
C SER A 481 -6.43 -10.77 0.57
N TYR A 482 -7.50 -10.24 1.15
CA TYR A 482 -7.50 -8.88 1.68
C TYR A 482 -6.76 -8.89 3.02
N LEU A 483 -5.44 -8.66 2.97
CA LEU A 483 -4.59 -8.50 4.15
C LEU A 483 -4.46 -7.01 4.44
N ILE A 484 -4.94 -6.58 5.60
CA ILE A 484 -4.68 -5.27 6.15
C ILE A 484 -4.19 -5.48 7.57
N GLU A 485 -3.09 -4.81 7.92
CA GLU A 485 -2.81 -4.56 9.33
C GLU A 485 -3.83 -3.52 9.77
N ASP A 486 -4.91 -3.96 10.42
CA ASP A 486 -5.88 -3.03 10.97
C ASP A 486 -5.10 -2.13 11.93
N ILE A 487 -5.03 -0.83 11.64
CA ILE A 487 -4.49 0.13 12.59
C ILE A 487 -5.33 0.10 13.88
N GLU A 488 -6.59 -0.36 13.80
CA GLU A 488 -7.45 -0.70 14.94
C GLU A 488 -6.96 -1.92 15.76
N THR A 489 -5.92 -2.63 15.33
CA THR A 489 -5.17 -3.60 16.16
C THR A 489 -3.84 -3.03 16.68
N ARG A 490 -3.36 -1.91 16.13
CA ARG A 490 -2.45 -0.99 16.86
C ARG A 490 -3.23 -0.06 17.83
N ASP A 491 -4.56 -0.18 17.91
CA ASP A 491 -5.37 0.30 19.04
C ASP A 491 -5.19 -0.56 20.30
N GLU A 492 -3.96 -0.92 20.63
CA GLU A 492 -3.56 -0.96 22.04
C GLU A 492 -3.76 0.43 22.71
N ILE A 493 -4.04 1.47 21.91
CA ILE A 493 -4.45 2.82 22.34
C ILE A 493 -5.92 2.89 22.82
N HIS A 494 -6.76 1.87 22.57
CA HIS A 494 -8.16 1.85 23.05
C HIS A 494 -8.47 0.62 23.91
N ASN A 495 -7.59 0.28 24.86
CA ASN A 495 -7.97 -0.57 25.99
C ASN A 495 -9.00 0.17 26.85
N GLY A 496 -10.16 -0.45 27.09
CA GLY A 496 -11.25 0.17 27.82
C GLY A 496 -12.62 -0.45 27.56
N CYS A 497 -13.65 0.09 28.21
CA CYS A 497 -15.03 -0.33 28.01
C CYS A 497 -16.01 0.86 28.06
N LEU A 498 -17.21 0.65 27.53
CA LEU A 498 -18.35 1.56 27.63
C LEU A 498 -19.62 0.74 27.88
N LEU A 499 -20.29 1.07 28.97
CA LEU A 499 -21.46 0.40 29.49
C LEU A 499 -22.69 1.32 29.44
N SER A 500 -23.87 0.71 29.40
CA SER A 500 -25.19 1.36 29.35
C SER A 500 -26.19 0.62 30.25
N HIS A 501 -27.21 1.33 30.75
CA HIS A 501 -28.35 0.75 31.49
C HIS A 501 -29.51 0.49 30.51
N THR A 502 -30.26 -0.60 30.68
CA THR A 502 -31.33 -1.03 29.75
C THR A 502 -32.74 -0.51 30.07
N GLY A 503 -32.86 0.59 30.83
CA GLY A 503 -34.17 1.06 31.31
C GLY A 503 -34.08 2.20 32.32
N ALA A 504 -35.23 2.82 32.63
CA ALA A 504 -35.29 3.85 33.66
C ALA A 504 -35.07 3.25 35.06
N GLN A 505 -34.38 3.99 35.93
CA GLN A 505 -34.11 3.56 37.31
C GLN A 505 -34.57 4.62 38.31
N SER A 506 -35.42 4.23 39.25
CA SER A 506 -35.94 5.14 40.26
C SER A 506 -34.95 5.39 41.39
N ILE A 507 -34.64 6.66 41.64
CA ILE A 507 -33.68 7.10 42.66
C ILE A 507 -34.44 7.67 43.85
N PRO A 508 -34.41 7.04 45.04
CA PRO A 508 -35.11 7.54 46.22
C PRO A 508 -34.58 8.90 46.70
N ASN A 509 -35.47 9.70 47.29
CA ASN A 509 -35.10 10.98 47.90
C ASN A 509 -34.06 10.80 49.01
N ASP A 510 -33.06 11.68 49.04
CA ASP A 510 -32.01 11.74 50.07
C ASP A 510 -31.21 10.44 50.25
N THR A 511 -31.05 9.66 49.16
CA THR A 511 -30.34 8.38 49.18
C THR A 511 -29.36 8.27 48.01
N ASN A 512 -28.12 7.84 48.28
CA ASN A 512 -27.18 7.44 47.23
C ASN A 512 -27.62 6.09 46.67
N THR A 513 -27.79 6.02 45.35
CA THR A 513 -28.24 4.81 44.65
C THR A 513 -27.22 4.47 43.59
N ASP A 514 -26.67 3.26 43.62
CA ASP A 514 -25.74 2.79 42.58
C ASP A 514 -26.53 2.54 41.28
N ILE A 515 -25.97 2.91 40.12
CA ILE A 515 -26.58 2.67 38.81
C ILE A 515 -26.12 1.30 38.29
N ASP A 516 -27.06 0.51 37.78
CA ASP A 516 -26.75 -0.77 37.13
C ASP A 516 -26.41 -0.56 35.64
N PHE A 517 -25.25 -1.02 35.18
CA PHE A 517 -24.85 -0.87 33.76
C PHE A 517 -24.75 -2.24 33.09
N ALA A 518 -25.89 -2.93 33.02
CA ALA A 518 -25.98 -4.31 32.59
C ALA A 518 -25.68 -4.56 31.09
N GLN A 519 -25.58 -3.54 30.25
CA GLN A 519 -25.33 -3.69 28.80
C GLN A 519 -23.98 -3.10 28.37
N GLU A 520 -23.14 -3.93 27.78
CA GLU A 520 -21.91 -3.51 27.10
C GLU A 520 -22.21 -2.93 25.72
N LEU A 521 -21.72 -1.73 25.45
CA LEU A 521 -21.60 -1.20 24.08
C LEU A 521 -20.30 -1.69 23.45
N PHE A 522 -19.22 -1.70 24.23
CA PHE A 522 -17.98 -2.42 23.93
C PHE A 522 -17.20 -2.70 25.23
N ASP A 523 -16.42 -3.77 25.22
CA ASP A 523 -15.40 -4.08 26.24
C ASP A 523 -14.16 -4.67 25.56
N ARG A 524 -13.07 -3.89 25.55
CA ARG A 524 -11.78 -4.26 25.00
C ARG A 524 -10.79 -4.37 26.15
N GLY A 525 -10.67 -5.56 26.73
CA GLY A 525 -9.77 -5.85 27.85
C GLY A 525 -10.41 -6.67 28.97
N GLY A 526 -11.72 -6.93 28.91
CA GLY A 526 -12.42 -7.70 29.93
C GLY A 526 -12.60 -6.90 31.22
N TYR A 527 -12.93 -5.61 31.07
CA TYR A 527 -13.13 -4.66 32.15
C TYR A 527 -14.48 -4.86 32.86
N HIS A 528 -15.49 -5.36 32.15
CA HIS A 528 -16.82 -5.58 32.70
C HIS A 528 -17.06 -7.09 32.90
N THR A 529 -17.68 -7.45 34.02
CA THR A 529 -17.89 -8.86 34.37
C THR A 529 -19.22 -9.42 33.84
N GLY A 530 -20.01 -8.61 33.13
CA GLY A 530 -21.34 -8.96 32.64
C GLY A 530 -22.43 -8.96 33.73
N ALA A 531 -22.10 -8.56 34.96
CA ALA A 531 -23.04 -8.45 36.08
C ALA A 531 -22.77 -7.19 36.90
N GLY A 532 -23.82 -6.39 37.14
CA GLY A 532 -23.75 -5.13 37.88
C GLY A 532 -23.33 -3.94 37.01
N GLY A 533 -22.94 -2.84 37.65
CA GLY A 533 -22.51 -1.59 37.00
C GLY A 533 -21.03 -1.26 37.16
N ASP A 534 -20.21 -2.25 37.50
CA ASP A 534 -18.82 -2.06 37.92
C ASP A 534 -17.83 -2.30 36.76
N ILE A 535 -16.88 -1.38 36.57
CA ILE A 535 -15.72 -1.53 35.69
C ILE A 535 -14.52 -1.96 36.56
N VAL A 536 -14.01 -3.17 36.37
CA VAL A 536 -12.84 -3.70 37.08
C VAL A 536 -11.60 -3.58 36.21
N ILE A 537 -10.54 -2.95 36.71
CA ILE A 537 -9.28 -2.83 35.96
C ILE A 537 -8.56 -4.19 35.90
N PRO A 538 -8.30 -4.76 34.71
CA PRO A 538 -7.61 -6.04 34.59
C PRO A 538 -6.17 -6.01 35.14
N LEU A 539 -5.63 -7.19 35.47
CA LEU A 539 -4.23 -7.32 35.90
C LEU A 539 -3.27 -6.90 34.78
N GLY A 540 -2.27 -6.07 35.11
CA GLY A 540 -1.27 -5.57 34.16
C GLY A 540 -1.72 -4.36 33.34
N LEU A 541 -2.91 -3.81 33.63
CA LEU A 541 -3.43 -2.59 33.01
C LEU A 541 -3.58 -1.44 34.02
N GLU A 542 -2.76 -1.39 35.07
CA GLU A 542 -2.67 -0.19 35.91
C GLU A 542 -2.16 1.03 35.13
N GLY A 543 -2.66 2.22 35.46
CA GLY A 543 -2.23 3.46 34.80
C GLY A 543 -3.28 4.55 34.82
N TYR A 544 -3.14 5.53 33.91
CA TYR A 544 -4.09 6.62 33.76
C TYR A 544 -5.27 6.19 32.89
N TYR A 545 -6.48 6.52 33.37
CA TYR A 545 -7.73 6.27 32.67
C TYR A 545 -8.51 7.57 32.50
N ARG A 546 -9.11 7.77 31.32
CA ARG A 546 -10.19 8.73 31.10
C ARG A 546 -11.52 8.06 31.42
N ILE A 547 -12.20 8.55 32.44
CA ILE A 547 -13.51 8.07 32.88
C ILE A 547 -14.58 9.02 32.37
N LEU A 548 -15.64 8.47 31.78
CA LEU A 548 -16.79 9.22 31.25
C LEU A 548 -18.09 8.66 31.84
N ILE A 549 -18.91 9.54 32.38
CA ILE A 549 -20.23 9.21 32.92
C ILE A 549 -21.25 10.21 32.38
N SER A 550 -22.40 9.71 31.93
CA SER A 550 -23.54 10.53 31.55
C SER A 550 -24.83 9.97 32.14
N VAL A 551 -25.64 10.83 32.75
CA VAL A 551 -26.91 10.46 33.36
C VAL A 551 -27.95 11.51 32.99
N ARG A 552 -29.12 11.08 32.51
CA ARG A 552 -30.27 11.94 32.27
C ARG A 552 -31.28 11.75 33.39
N TRP A 553 -31.76 12.85 33.94
CA TRP A 553 -32.75 12.88 35.00
C TRP A 553 -34.10 13.30 34.45
N GLU A 554 -35.15 12.67 34.95
CA GLU A 554 -36.54 13.12 34.77
C GLU A 554 -36.66 14.58 35.21
N ALA A 555 -37.41 15.38 34.44
CA ALA A 555 -37.56 16.80 34.69
C ALA A 555 -38.21 17.10 36.06
N ASN A 556 -37.59 17.99 36.85
CA ASN A 556 -38.14 18.40 38.13
C ASN A 556 -37.67 19.81 38.58
N ALA A 557 -38.38 20.43 39.53
CA ALA A 557 -38.18 21.84 39.90
C ALA A 557 -37.48 22.09 41.25
N THR A 558 -37.12 21.06 42.01
CA THR A 558 -36.64 21.18 43.42
C THR A 558 -35.46 20.26 43.73
N GLY A 559 -34.65 20.57 44.74
CA GLY A 559 -33.53 19.71 45.19
C GLY A 559 -32.27 19.79 44.31
N GLN A 560 -31.30 18.93 44.59
CA GLN A 560 -30.01 18.77 43.91
C GLN A 560 -29.90 17.37 43.28
N ARG A 561 -29.03 17.19 42.26
CA ARG A 561 -28.59 15.89 41.74
C ARG A 561 -27.07 15.80 41.66
N ILE A 562 -26.53 14.65 42.03
CA ILE A 562 -25.09 14.45 42.10
C ILE A 562 -24.75 13.13 41.42
N ILE A 563 -23.74 13.16 40.52
CA ILE A 563 -23.05 11.95 40.06
C ILE A 563 -21.83 11.74 40.97
N LEU A 564 -21.66 10.51 41.46
CA LEU A 564 -20.56 10.08 42.31
C LEU A 564 -19.81 8.97 41.59
N LEU A 565 -18.54 9.20 41.24
CA LEU A 565 -17.64 8.14 40.81
C LEU A 565 -17.00 7.53 42.06
N ARG A 566 -17.10 6.21 42.21
CA ARG A 566 -16.56 5.46 43.35
C ARG A 566 -15.47 4.52 42.87
N ARG A 567 -14.42 4.35 43.68
CA ARG A 567 -13.35 3.35 43.51
C ARG A 567 -13.37 2.43 44.71
N SER A 568 -13.61 1.15 44.48
CA SER A 568 -13.61 0.10 45.50
C SER A 568 -14.49 0.50 46.71
N GLY A 569 -15.68 1.06 46.42
CA GLY A 569 -16.66 1.52 47.39
C GLY A 569 -16.47 2.95 47.93
N THR A 570 -15.33 3.60 47.70
CA THR A 570 -15.01 4.95 48.21
C THR A 570 -15.28 6.01 47.14
N THR A 571 -15.95 7.12 47.48
CA THR A 571 -16.17 8.22 46.53
C THR A 571 -14.86 8.90 46.17
N LEU A 572 -14.54 8.93 44.88
CA LEU A 572 -13.32 9.49 44.32
C LEU A 572 -13.54 10.88 43.72
N ALA A 573 -14.64 11.06 43.00
CA ALA A 573 -15.02 12.33 42.39
C ALA A 573 -16.54 12.50 42.44
N SER A 574 -17.01 13.75 42.44
CA SER A 574 -18.43 14.06 42.37
C SER A 574 -18.69 15.23 41.43
N ALA A 575 -19.74 15.12 40.61
CA ALA A 575 -20.30 16.24 39.87
C ALA A 575 -21.62 16.65 40.52
N THR A 576 -21.62 17.78 41.22
CA THR A 576 -22.80 18.33 41.92
C THR A 576 -23.57 19.29 40.99
N GLN A 577 -24.91 19.13 40.89
CA GLN A 577 -25.84 20.04 40.18
C GLN A 577 -25.58 21.52 40.52
N VAL A 578 -25.65 22.51 39.62
CA VAL A 578 -26.69 22.99 38.66
C VAL A 578 -28.09 23.17 39.31
N PRO A 579 -28.51 24.40 39.67
CA PRO A 579 -29.84 24.66 40.26
C PRO A 579 -30.99 24.22 39.32
N PRO A 580 -32.21 23.98 39.85
CA PRO A 580 -33.34 23.49 39.08
C PRO A 580 -33.61 24.34 37.83
N VAL A 581 -33.68 23.71 36.67
CA VAL A 581 -34.04 24.35 35.39
C VAL A 581 -35.51 24.07 35.14
N SER A 582 -36.40 24.92 35.66
CA SER A 582 -37.76 24.99 35.13
C SER A 582 -37.88 26.28 34.32
N VAL A 583 -38.03 26.14 33.01
CA VAL A 583 -38.45 27.24 32.13
C VAL A 583 -39.87 26.93 31.70
N PRO A 584 -40.90 27.50 32.37
CA PRO A 584 -42.26 27.41 31.86
C PRO A 584 -42.29 27.89 30.40
N PRO A 585 -42.91 27.16 29.45
CA PRO A 585 -43.90 26.09 29.63
C PRO A 585 -43.41 24.64 29.38
N VAL A 586 -42.11 24.38 29.20
CA VAL A 586 -41.62 23.05 28.82
C VAL A 586 -40.74 22.48 29.93
N ALA A 587 -41.12 21.32 30.46
CA ALA A 587 -40.23 20.51 31.29
C ALA A 587 -39.10 19.99 30.38
N ILE A 588 -37.85 20.33 30.71
CA ILE A 588 -36.67 19.91 29.94
C ILE A 588 -35.90 18.94 30.82
N ASP A 589 -35.59 17.77 30.28
CA ASP A 589 -34.81 16.77 30.99
C ASP A 589 -33.37 17.24 31.19
N LEU A 590 -32.77 16.85 32.30
CA LEU A 590 -31.43 17.30 32.67
C LEU A 590 -30.42 16.19 32.41
N THR A 591 -29.51 16.42 31.47
CA THR A 591 -28.34 15.54 31.30
C THR A 591 -27.15 16.08 32.08
N GLN A 592 -26.61 15.26 32.99
CA GLN A 592 -25.37 15.50 33.72
C GLN A 592 -24.23 14.69 33.12
N HIS A 593 -23.05 15.29 33.07
CA HIS A 593 -21.82 14.66 32.61
C HIS A 593 -20.73 14.78 33.67
N LEU A 594 -19.97 13.71 33.87
CA LEU A 594 -18.73 13.72 34.64
C LEU A 594 -17.64 13.09 33.77
N GLU A 595 -16.58 13.86 33.53
CA GLU A 595 -15.38 13.39 32.85
C GLU A 595 -14.17 13.68 33.74
N ILE A 596 -13.34 12.67 33.99
CA ILE A 596 -12.14 12.82 34.81
C ILE A 596 -11.04 11.87 34.32
N THR A 597 -9.80 12.36 34.33
CA THR A 597 -8.62 11.51 34.13
C THR A 597 -7.99 11.20 35.48
N LEU A 598 -7.77 9.92 35.79
CA LEU A 598 -7.16 9.52 37.06
C LEU A 598 -6.36 8.23 36.94
N TYR A 599 -5.41 8.06 37.86
CA TYR A 599 -4.66 6.81 37.99
C TYR A 599 -5.48 5.75 38.72
N VAL A 600 -5.66 4.59 38.11
CA VAL A 600 -6.38 3.43 38.67
C VAL A 600 -5.43 2.24 38.75
N ALA A 601 -5.39 1.56 39.90
CA ALA A 601 -4.55 0.37 40.04
C ALA A 601 -5.28 -0.87 39.49
N ALA A 602 -4.50 -1.87 39.10
CA ALA A 602 -5.05 -3.17 38.71
C ALA A 602 -5.92 -3.76 39.83
N ALA A 603 -6.99 -4.44 39.44
CA ALA A 603 -8.04 -5.03 40.29
C ALA A 603 -8.93 -4.05 41.08
N ASP A 604 -8.77 -2.72 40.93
CA ASP A 604 -9.76 -1.80 41.45
C ASP A 604 -11.07 -1.90 40.67
N SER A 605 -12.20 -1.75 41.39
CA SER A 605 -13.52 -1.59 40.79
C SER A 605 -13.92 -0.12 40.77
N LEU A 606 -14.40 0.37 39.63
CA LEU A 606 -15.01 1.67 39.46
C LEU A 606 -16.52 1.49 39.33
N SER A 607 -17.28 2.24 40.11
CA SER A 607 -18.74 2.22 40.06
C SER A 607 -19.32 3.63 40.10
N VAL A 608 -20.54 3.78 39.61
CA VAL A 608 -21.25 5.07 39.60
C VAL A 608 -22.44 4.99 40.53
N SER A 609 -22.57 5.99 41.39
CA SER A 609 -23.78 6.21 42.15
C SER A 609 -24.32 7.61 41.92
N VAL A 610 -25.63 7.75 42.10
CA VAL A 610 -26.33 9.02 41.97
C VAL A 610 -27.11 9.33 43.23
N TYR A 611 -27.27 10.62 43.49
CA TYR A 611 -28.03 11.13 44.63
C TYR A 611 -28.95 12.23 44.16
N GLN A 612 -30.16 12.27 44.72
CA GLN A 612 -31.09 13.38 44.53
C GLN A 612 -31.91 13.67 45.79
N ASN A 613 -32.36 14.92 45.98
CA ASN A 613 -33.22 15.33 47.10
C ASN A 613 -34.40 16.23 46.71
N SER A 614 -35.10 15.87 45.66
CA SER A 614 -36.24 16.61 45.09
C SER A 614 -37.48 16.69 45.99
N GLY A 615 -37.55 15.89 47.06
CA GLY A 615 -38.73 15.71 47.92
C GLY A 615 -39.54 14.44 47.62
N GLY A 616 -39.19 13.70 46.56
CA GLY A 616 -39.78 12.42 46.16
C GLY A 616 -38.78 11.56 45.41
N ALA A 617 -39.15 10.34 45.01
CA ALA A 617 -38.32 9.56 44.09
C ALA A 617 -38.28 10.25 42.71
N LEU A 618 -37.15 10.17 42.02
CA LEU A 618 -36.95 10.74 40.69
C LEU A 618 -36.20 9.73 39.84
N ASP A 619 -36.65 9.52 38.61
CA ASP A 619 -36.04 8.52 37.75
C ASP A 619 -34.83 9.10 36.99
N ILE A 620 -33.85 8.24 36.73
CA ILE A 620 -32.90 8.44 35.63
C ILE A 620 -33.52 7.80 34.38
N GLU A 621 -33.54 8.54 33.28
CA GLU A 621 -34.22 8.15 32.05
C GLU A 621 -33.29 7.32 31.14
N HIS A 622 -33.88 6.33 30.48
CA HIS A 622 -33.25 5.59 29.39
C HIS A 622 -33.84 6.03 28.05
N GLU A 623 -32.99 6.41 27.10
CA GLU A 623 -33.38 6.59 25.71
C GLU A 623 -32.95 5.36 24.90
N ASP A 624 -33.86 4.85 24.04
CA ASP A 624 -33.61 3.70 23.15
C ASP A 624 -32.54 3.97 22.07
N THR A 625 -31.93 5.16 22.08
CA THR A 625 -30.83 5.60 21.20
C THR A 625 -29.74 6.22 22.07
N PRO A 626 -28.45 6.01 21.76
CA PRO A 626 -27.37 5.66 22.71
C PRO A 626 -26.86 6.83 23.57
N TYR A 627 -27.75 7.56 24.25
CA TYR A 627 -27.39 8.83 24.86
C TYR A 627 -27.25 8.77 26.39
N THR A 628 -28.06 8.00 27.14
CA THR A 628 -27.94 7.88 28.61
C THR A 628 -28.74 6.72 29.22
N PRO A 629 -28.33 6.21 30.40
CA PRO A 629 -27.08 6.51 31.10
C PRO A 629 -25.89 5.72 30.51
N LEU A 630 -24.71 6.35 30.51
CA LEU A 630 -23.45 5.79 29.99
C LEU A 630 -22.35 5.82 31.06
N PHE A 631 -21.52 4.79 31.09
CA PHE A 631 -20.33 4.72 31.95
C PHE A 631 -19.18 4.05 31.20
N GLY A 632 -18.06 4.75 31.02
CA GLY A 632 -16.91 4.22 30.31
C GLY A 632 -15.57 4.55 30.95
N ALA A 633 -14.59 3.69 30.69
CA ALA A 633 -13.20 3.86 31.09
C ALA A 633 -12.29 3.57 29.90
N GLN A 634 -11.41 4.52 29.57
CA GLN A 634 -10.43 4.40 28.49
C GLN A 634 -9.02 4.52 29.06
N PHE A 635 -8.18 3.51 28.83
CA PHE A 635 -6.77 3.49 29.23
C PHE A 635 -5.97 4.49 28.40
N LEU A 636 -5.13 5.28 29.05
CA LEU A 636 -4.27 6.30 28.43
C LEU A 636 -2.78 5.96 28.50
N GLY A 637 -2.40 4.89 29.21
CA GLY A 637 -1.02 4.48 29.47
C GLY A 637 -0.66 4.51 30.96
N ALA A 638 0.43 3.81 31.31
CA ALA A 638 0.98 3.70 32.66
C ALA A 638 1.94 4.84 33.01
#